data_AF-A0A1H5Z9Z6-F1
#
_entry.id   AF-A0A1H5Z9Z6-F1
#
_cell.length_a   1.000
_cell.length_b   1.000
_cell.length_c   1.000
_cell.angle_alpha   90.00
_cell.angle_beta   90.00
_cell.angle_gamma   90.00
#
_symmetry.space_group_name_H-M   'P 1'
#
loop_
_entity.id
_entity.type
_entity.pdbx_description
1 polymer ?
#
loop_
_entity_poly.entity_id
_entity_poly.type
_entity_poly.pdbx_seq_one_letter_code
_entity_poly.pdbx_strand_id
1 'polypeptide(L)'
;MGEFSGIDPDGLQQMTSSFKGDKDHLRSTATSYKSQFDQQGLDTSSLTQLIGICGWLDDQMPMLTRRYHLAIAAQKPYPGHKGMVSVDDSMVGTTAQSQKDGKALADKYKDALENGDDPSEDLFADLDAHSDDPDYLKSFYNELGQQNLQVMTNDMADDNMYGRYGDHPDQALHDRDVLAKTFGTFTKVAFEGQTAQQKQASWDKWFDGFKDPNGTFRSDYMTSLLPGGSQDKDFLVALGNRVYDKDPQKSGSNYLRAGGIDHGQFANDHLTQLFQAISKNPEASGEWMDDNYDQMQKMIYPGLVTSLNEPQSRADAFVAMMHAGTIDLKSTDRPLAEKLTARIMMDNWRHQQGDEKGIHPYDPIDAFYGQLVTANWSDMVYGITSPVGDQLYGGDPSKKGFTTKLAQWDQKDFLASQDPNRPGLEMGAPMWQALLNESARDPKTAGEESALFDSFRTTIDNQVDSAKKDTDDHAQDYRMMQRGMMMNAYSQAFDYAEGSIEEDANEWANSVNSARTALIKTSAELVKGVATDGASAITDIGTDKAKELGGSATDLLTDYIASKVSVSPEDAPGLAAKYKAIDAKKLSLTWQDEYRREANGQLTNGGFSSDVTATVTVHPRTGDAQHFTGDPKQYIKSPDDNFLNPDGTVKDTLTPRERTAYSNWLMDPAIINHVDSRGFTQGQQFQHL
;
A
#
# COMPACT_ATOMS: atom_id res chain seq x y z
N MET A 1 -13.53 22.47 32.25
CA MET A 1 -13.27 22.24 30.82
C MET A 1 -11.77 22.23 30.68
N GLY A 2 -11.16 21.14 30.21
CA GLY A 2 -9.73 21.14 29.92
C GLY A 2 -9.44 22.08 28.75
N GLU A 3 -8.32 22.79 28.78
CA GLU A 3 -7.87 23.60 27.64
C GLU A 3 -7.58 22.67 26.45
N PHE A 4 -8.06 23.06 25.27
CA PHE A 4 -7.80 22.34 24.02
C PHE A 4 -6.39 22.68 23.54
N SER A 5 -5.49 21.68 23.51
CA SER A 5 -4.14 21.80 22.94
C SER A 5 -3.88 20.67 21.94
N GLY A 6 -4.69 20.66 20.87
CA GLY A 6 -4.50 19.79 19.72
C GLY A 6 -3.82 20.56 18.59
N ILE A 7 -2.78 19.99 17.99
CA ILE A 7 -2.08 20.54 16.83
C ILE A 7 -2.20 19.55 15.66
N ASP A 8 -2.57 20.03 14.48
CA ASP A 8 -2.39 19.32 13.21
C ASP A 8 -0.97 19.66 12.69
N PRO A 9 -0.01 18.71 12.70
CA PRO A 9 1.37 19.01 12.32
C PRO A 9 1.50 19.46 10.86
N ASP A 10 0.75 18.85 9.94
CA ASP A 10 0.79 19.17 8.51
C ASP A 10 0.20 20.56 8.27
N GLY A 11 -0.94 20.85 8.89
CA GLY A 11 -1.56 22.17 8.83
C GLY A 11 -0.65 23.27 9.41
N LEU A 12 0.04 22.99 10.52
CA LEU A 12 0.97 23.93 11.13
C LEU A 12 2.24 24.12 10.27
N GLN A 13 2.75 23.07 9.64
CA GLN A 13 3.88 23.16 8.71
C GLN A 13 3.55 24.01 7.48
N GLN A 14 2.36 23.81 6.90
CA GLN A 14 1.90 24.60 5.76
C GLN A 14 1.74 26.08 6.12
N MET A 15 1.11 26.36 7.26
CA MET A 15 0.94 27.73 7.77
C MET A 15 2.29 28.40 8.03
N THR A 16 3.21 27.74 8.73
CA THR A 16 4.54 28.30 9.04
C THR A 16 5.38 28.53 7.78
N SER A 17 5.31 27.62 6.80
CA SER A 17 5.99 27.76 5.51
C SER A 17 5.45 28.93 4.69
N SER A 18 4.12 29.07 4.61
CA SER A 18 3.45 30.21 3.97
C SER A 18 3.83 31.51 4.67
N PHE A 19 3.72 31.58 6.00
CA PHE A 19 4.10 32.78 6.77
C PHE A 19 5.53 33.19 6.51
N LYS A 20 6.48 32.26 6.47
CA LYS A 20 7.89 32.57 6.17
C LYS A 20 8.03 33.20 4.79
N GLY A 21 7.48 32.58 3.75
CA GLY A 21 7.56 33.06 2.37
C GLY A 21 6.85 34.39 2.15
N ASP A 22 5.60 34.50 2.60
CA ASP A 22 4.75 35.66 2.39
C ASP A 22 5.28 36.88 3.17
N LYS A 23 5.78 36.67 4.40
CA LYS A 23 6.39 37.73 5.20
C LYS A 23 7.67 38.26 4.55
N ASP A 24 8.54 37.40 4.03
CA ASP A 24 9.77 37.84 3.35
C ASP A 24 9.44 38.61 2.06
N HIS A 25 8.47 38.13 1.28
CA HIS A 25 7.99 38.82 0.09
C HIS A 25 7.35 40.17 0.42
N LEU A 26 6.47 40.22 1.42
CA LEU A 26 5.81 41.45 1.88
C LEU A 26 6.83 42.46 2.40
N ARG A 27 7.78 42.03 3.23
CA ARG A 27 8.85 42.90 3.75
C ARG A 27 9.68 43.50 2.63
N SER A 28 10.11 42.67 1.67
CA SER A 28 10.91 43.11 0.53
C SER A 28 10.15 44.16 -0.30
N THR A 29 8.89 43.85 -0.62
CA THR A 29 8.02 44.74 -1.41
C THR A 29 7.70 46.04 -0.68
N ALA A 30 7.34 45.97 0.61
CA ALA A 30 7.04 47.15 1.43
C ALA A 30 8.27 48.04 1.60
N THR A 31 9.46 47.44 1.78
CA THR A 31 10.73 48.18 1.87
C THR A 31 11.06 48.90 0.57
N SER A 32 10.85 48.24 -0.57
CA SER A 32 11.05 48.83 -1.90
C SER A 32 10.12 50.03 -2.13
N TYR A 33 8.82 49.87 -1.89
CA TYR A 33 7.86 50.97 -2.04
C TYR A 33 8.10 52.08 -1.03
N LYS A 34 8.50 51.76 0.21
CA LYS A 34 8.81 52.76 1.23
C LYS A 34 9.93 53.67 0.74
N SER A 35 11.01 53.10 0.19
CA SER A 35 12.12 53.87 -0.37
C SER A 35 11.67 54.78 -1.52
N GLN A 36 10.82 54.29 -2.41
CA GLN A 36 10.28 55.09 -3.53
C GLN A 36 9.39 56.24 -3.05
N PHE A 37 8.53 55.98 -2.06
CA PHE A 37 7.62 56.99 -1.49
C PHE A 37 8.40 58.07 -0.75
N ASP A 38 9.39 57.66 0.06
CA ASP A 38 10.29 58.57 0.77
C ASP A 38 11.03 59.49 -0.22
N GLN A 39 11.51 58.98 -1.36
CA GLN A 39 12.16 59.79 -2.40
C GLN A 39 11.24 60.85 -3.01
N GLN A 40 9.94 60.59 -3.06
CA GLN A 40 8.93 61.50 -3.60
C GLN A 40 8.28 62.38 -2.50
N GLY A 41 8.72 62.26 -1.25
CA GLY A 41 8.13 62.98 -0.11
C GLY A 41 6.70 62.56 0.22
N LEU A 42 6.30 61.34 -0.12
CA LEU A 42 4.99 60.77 0.18
C LEU A 42 4.99 60.11 1.58
N ASP A 43 3.81 60.00 2.20
CA ASP A 43 3.67 59.34 3.51
C ASP A 43 4.00 57.83 3.42
N THR A 44 4.82 57.35 4.35
CA THR A 44 5.29 55.96 4.45
C THR A 44 4.81 55.23 5.71
N SER A 45 3.90 55.83 6.47
CA SER A 45 3.38 55.30 7.74
C SER A 45 2.81 53.88 7.59
N SER A 46 1.94 53.64 6.61
CA SER A 46 1.35 52.32 6.37
C SER A 46 2.38 51.26 5.95
N LEU A 47 3.39 51.63 5.16
CA LEU A 47 4.45 50.72 4.73
C LEU A 47 5.36 50.34 5.92
N THR A 48 5.64 51.31 6.79
CA THR A 48 6.36 51.08 8.06
C THR A 48 5.58 50.12 8.96
N GLN A 49 4.24 50.26 9.03
CA GLN A 49 3.39 49.34 9.78
C GLN A 49 3.45 47.91 9.22
N LEU A 50 3.42 47.74 7.89
CA LEU A 50 3.59 46.42 7.26
C LEU A 50 4.94 45.79 7.59
N ILE A 51 6.03 46.55 7.53
CA ILE A 51 7.36 46.09 7.95
C ILE A 51 7.36 45.69 9.43
N GLY A 52 6.66 46.45 10.29
CA GLY A 52 6.48 46.15 11.71
C GLY A 52 5.73 44.82 11.95
N ILE A 53 4.66 44.56 11.18
CA ILE A 53 3.94 43.26 11.22
C ILE A 53 4.87 42.13 10.80
N CYS A 54 5.68 42.32 9.76
CA CYS A 54 6.69 41.33 9.39
C CYS A 54 7.69 41.11 10.53
N GLY A 55 8.10 42.15 11.26
CA GLY A 55 8.98 42.02 12.42
C GLY A 55 8.33 41.21 13.55
N TRP A 56 7.06 41.50 13.87
CA TRP A 56 6.31 40.70 14.83
C TRP A 56 6.21 39.22 14.41
N LEU A 57 6.00 38.94 13.12
CA LEU A 57 6.01 37.56 12.60
C LEU A 57 7.36 36.87 12.84
N ASP A 58 8.50 37.56 12.65
CA ASP A 58 9.81 36.99 13.00
C ASP A 58 9.89 36.57 14.46
N ASP A 59 9.31 37.37 15.36
CA ASP A 59 9.30 37.07 16.79
C ASP A 59 8.42 35.85 17.12
N GLN A 60 7.37 35.58 16.34
CA GLN A 60 6.47 34.43 16.57
C GLN A 60 6.97 33.12 15.95
N MET A 61 7.74 33.20 14.84
CA MET A 61 8.17 32.01 14.10
C MET A 61 8.93 30.97 14.95
N PRO A 62 9.86 31.34 15.85
CA PRO A 62 10.55 30.37 16.71
C PRO A 62 9.57 29.55 17.57
N MET A 63 8.57 30.21 18.16
CA MET A 63 7.54 29.56 18.98
C MET A 63 6.67 28.61 18.13
N LEU A 64 6.27 29.03 16.93
CA LEU A 64 5.49 28.19 16.01
C LEU A 64 6.29 26.98 15.52
N THR A 65 7.58 27.20 15.24
CA THR A 65 8.52 26.13 14.85
C THR A 65 8.69 25.12 15.98
N ARG A 66 8.85 25.60 17.22
CA ARG A 66 8.91 24.73 18.40
C ARG A 66 7.65 23.90 18.60
N ARG A 67 6.47 24.52 18.45
CA ARG A 67 5.17 23.80 18.50
C ARG A 67 5.09 22.73 17.42
N TYR A 68 5.53 23.05 16.21
CA TYR A 68 5.60 22.09 15.11
C TYR A 68 6.54 20.93 15.43
N HIS A 69 7.74 21.20 15.95
CA HIS A 69 8.68 20.16 16.35
C HIS A 69 8.09 19.23 17.40
N LEU A 70 7.53 19.79 18.47
CA LEU A 70 6.87 19.00 19.51
C LEU A 70 5.70 18.19 18.95
N ALA A 71 4.94 18.74 18.00
CA ALA A 71 3.84 18.05 17.37
C ALA A 71 4.29 16.85 16.51
N ILE A 72 5.31 17.00 15.66
CA ILE A 72 5.80 15.87 14.85
C ILE A 72 6.52 14.81 15.69
N ALA A 73 7.13 15.21 16.80
CA ALA A 73 7.73 14.27 17.76
C ALA A 73 6.66 13.50 18.55
N ALA A 74 5.52 14.13 18.85
CA ALA A 74 4.48 13.56 19.68
C ALA A 74 3.89 12.26 19.09
N GLN A 75 3.86 11.22 19.91
CA GLN A 75 3.22 9.94 19.57
C GLN A 75 1.79 9.82 20.10
N LYS A 76 1.20 10.92 20.58
CA LYS A 76 -0.09 10.93 21.29
C LYS A 76 -1.16 11.60 20.44
N PRO A 77 -1.99 10.82 19.70
CA PRO A 77 -3.14 11.35 19.01
C PRO A 77 -4.06 12.11 19.96
N TYR A 78 -4.64 13.20 19.48
CA TYR A 78 -5.61 13.96 20.23
C TYR A 78 -6.97 13.22 20.22
N PRO A 79 -7.56 12.92 21.38
CA PRO A 79 -8.81 12.16 21.43
C PRO A 79 -9.94 12.83 20.63
N GLY A 80 -10.55 12.08 19.71
CA GLY A 80 -11.71 12.53 18.92
C GLY A 80 -11.38 13.38 17.68
N HIS A 81 -10.09 13.63 17.38
CA HIS A 81 -9.68 14.44 16.24
C HIS A 81 -8.61 13.73 15.40
N LYS A 82 -9.00 13.24 14.21
CA LYS A 82 -8.09 12.58 13.27
C LYS A 82 -6.99 13.55 12.83
N GLY A 83 -5.73 13.11 12.85
CA GLY A 83 -4.56 13.88 12.40
C GLY A 83 -4.03 14.91 13.40
N MET A 84 -4.72 15.14 14.52
CA MET A 84 -4.24 16.06 15.55
C MET A 84 -3.47 15.32 16.64
N VAL A 85 -2.47 15.97 17.23
CA VAL A 85 -1.65 15.47 18.33
C VAL A 85 -1.72 16.41 19.54
N SER A 86 -1.54 15.86 20.73
CA SER A 86 -1.42 16.65 21.96
C SER A 86 0.03 17.08 22.17
N VAL A 87 0.25 18.37 22.41
CA VAL A 87 1.58 18.92 22.72
C VAL A 87 1.65 19.41 24.17
N ASP A 88 2.81 19.26 24.80
CA ASP A 88 3.09 19.89 26.09
C ASP A 88 3.43 21.37 25.87
N ASP A 89 2.45 22.25 26.09
CA ASP A 89 2.62 23.69 25.95
C ASP A 89 3.69 24.28 26.89
N SER A 90 4.06 23.59 27.98
CA SER A 90 5.13 24.04 28.88
C SER A 90 6.51 24.02 28.21
N MET A 91 6.69 23.19 27.18
CA MET A 91 7.94 23.01 26.43
C MET A 91 8.10 24.03 25.28
N VAL A 92 7.07 24.82 24.99
CA VAL A 92 7.09 25.75 23.85
C VAL A 92 8.03 26.93 24.08
N GLY A 93 8.24 27.34 25.34
CA GLY A 93 9.12 28.46 25.70
C GLY A 93 10.59 28.08 25.89
N THR A 94 10.96 26.80 25.76
CA THR A 94 12.28 26.30 26.20
C THR A 94 13.28 26.08 25.09
N THR A 95 12.96 26.37 23.82
CA THR A 95 13.80 26.05 22.64
C THR A 95 15.28 26.37 22.82
N ALA A 96 15.63 27.61 23.21
CA ALA A 96 17.03 28.01 23.36
C ALA A 96 17.77 27.24 24.46
N GLN A 97 17.05 26.88 25.53
CA GLN A 97 17.60 26.07 26.63
C GLN A 97 17.77 24.63 26.17
N SER A 98 16.75 24.02 25.54
CA SER A 98 16.82 22.67 24.98
C SER A 98 17.99 22.52 24.00
N GLN A 99 18.18 23.48 23.09
CA GLN A 99 19.29 23.45 22.13
C GLN A 99 20.66 23.54 22.82
N LYS A 100 20.78 24.41 23.83
CA LYS A 100 22.01 24.56 24.61
C LYS A 100 22.35 23.28 25.38
N ASP A 101 21.36 22.67 26.01
CA ASP A 101 21.55 21.48 26.84
C ASP A 101 21.87 20.25 25.98
N GLY A 102 21.18 20.08 24.85
CA GLY A 102 21.50 19.01 23.90
C GLY A 102 22.92 19.12 23.33
N LYS A 103 23.36 20.34 22.99
CA LYS A 103 24.75 20.60 22.56
C LYS A 103 25.74 20.25 23.68
N ALA A 104 25.46 20.66 24.91
CA ALA A 104 26.33 20.39 26.05
C ALA A 104 26.42 18.89 26.38
N LEU A 105 25.35 18.12 26.20
CA LEU A 105 25.38 16.67 26.33
C LEU A 105 26.26 16.05 25.24
N ALA A 106 26.12 16.48 23.98
CA ALA A 106 26.93 15.99 22.88
C ALA A 106 28.43 16.27 23.09
N ASP A 107 28.79 17.46 23.58
CA ASP A 107 30.18 17.79 23.91
C ASP A 107 30.74 16.84 24.99
N LYS A 108 29.96 16.49 26.02
CA LYS A 108 30.37 15.49 27.03
C LYS A 108 30.58 14.09 26.43
N TYR A 109 29.72 13.67 25.50
CA TYR A 109 29.89 12.41 24.79
C TYR A 109 31.17 12.40 23.97
N LYS A 110 31.44 13.47 23.21
CA LYS A 110 32.69 13.60 22.43
C LYS A 110 33.91 13.54 23.32
N ASP A 111 33.91 14.30 24.41
CA ASP A 111 35.02 14.32 25.36
C ASP A 111 35.29 12.92 25.91
N ALA A 112 34.26 12.13 26.22
CA ALA A 112 34.43 10.73 26.64
C ALA A 112 35.11 9.90 25.53
N LEU A 113 34.55 9.92 24.32
CA LEU A 113 35.05 9.15 23.18
C LEU A 113 36.49 9.54 22.79
N GLU A 114 36.83 10.83 22.78
CA GLU A 114 38.16 11.33 22.42
C GLU A 114 39.24 10.96 23.46
N ASN A 115 38.86 10.87 24.73
CA ASN A 115 39.76 10.44 25.80
C ASN A 115 39.87 8.91 25.91
N GLY A 116 39.11 8.16 25.11
CA GLY A 116 39.02 6.70 25.19
C GLY A 116 38.24 6.19 26.40
N ASP A 117 37.42 7.06 27.01
CA ASP A 117 36.52 6.72 28.09
C ASP A 117 35.16 6.26 27.51
N ASP A 118 34.55 5.29 28.16
CA ASP A 118 33.18 4.89 27.85
C ASP A 118 32.18 5.97 28.27
N PRO A 119 31.20 6.35 27.43
CA PRO A 119 30.17 7.30 27.83
C PRO A 119 29.43 6.82 29.10
N SER A 120 29.27 7.62 30.14
CA SER A 120 28.63 7.11 31.37
C SER A 120 27.13 6.80 31.18
N GLU A 121 26.57 5.94 32.05
CA GLU A 121 25.13 5.65 32.10
C GLU A 121 24.29 6.92 32.29
N ASP A 122 24.80 7.90 33.05
CA ASP A 122 24.14 9.20 33.26
C ASP A 122 23.90 9.95 31.94
N LEU A 123 24.77 9.78 30.94
CA LEU A 123 24.61 10.43 29.65
C LEU A 123 23.44 9.83 28.85
N PHE A 124 23.24 8.52 28.92
CA PHE A 124 22.10 7.85 28.28
C PHE A 124 20.80 8.13 29.04
N ALA A 125 20.84 8.22 30.37
CA ALA A 125 19.70 8.63 31.17
C ALA A 125 19.24 10.06 30.85
N ASP A 126 20.17 10.99 30.63
CA ASP A 126 19.85 12.36 30.18
C ASP A 126 19.21 12.36 28.78
N LEU A 127 19.73 11.53 27.88
CA LEU A 127 19.18 11.38 26.53
C LEU A 127 17.75 10.80 26.54
N ASP A 128 17.48 9.77 27.36
CA ASP A 128 16.14 9.21 27.48
C ASP A 128 15.15 10.18 28.14
N ALA A 129 15.59 10.92 29.17
CA ALA A 129 14.78 11.95 29.81
C ALA A 129 14.32 13.06 28.84
N HIS A 130 15.09 13.29 27.77
CA HIS A 130 14.79 14.27 26.72
C HIS A 130 14.38 13.63 25.39
N SER A 131 13.99 12.36 25.38
CA SER A 131 13.65 11.60 24.17
C SER A 131 12.46 12.18 23.37
N ASP A 132 11.60 12.95 24.02
CA ASP A 132 10.47 13.66 23.43
C ASP A 132 10.74 15.16 23.18
N ASP A 133 11.98 15.64 23.40
CA ASP A 133 12.40 17.02 23.11
C ASP A 133 13.17 17.08 21.76
N PRO A 134 12.48 17.39 20.65
CA PRO A 134 13.09 17.37 19.32
C PRO A 134 14.19 18.43 19.11
N ASP A 135 14.12 19.63 19.73
CA ASP A 135 15.17 20.64 19.57
C ASP A 135 16.42 20.33 20.39
N TYR A 136 16.23 19.69 21.56
CA TYR A 136 17.33 19.11 22.32
C TYR A 136 18.04 18.06 21.46
N LEU A 137 17.30 17.09 20.93
CA LEU A 137 17.85 15.98 20.15
C LEU A 137 18.46 16.45 18.82
N LYS A 138 17.83 17.41 18.14
CA LYS A 138 18.40 18.06 16.95
C LYS A 138 19.74 18.70 17.24
N SER A 139 19.88 19.38 18.36
CA SER A 139 21.14 20.01 18.74
C SER A 139 22.18 18.98 19.17
N PHE A 140 21.76 17.96 19.92
CA PHE A 140 22.60 16.84 20.32
C PHE A 140 23.21 16.12 19.12
N TYR A 141 22.41 15.60 18.19
CA TYR A 141 22.93 14.83 17.04
C TYR A 141 23.67 15.69 16.02
N ASN A 142 23.28 16.95 15.83
CA ASN A 142 24.04 17.88 14.97
C ASN A 142 25.42 18.18 15.56
N GLU A 143 25.49 18.35 16.88
CA GLU A 143 26.76 18.59 17.55
C GLU A 143 27.60 17.33 17.57
N LEU A 144 27.06 16.20 18.06
CA LEU A 144 27.75 14.89 18.14
C LEU A 144 28.39 14.53 16.81
N GLY A 145 27.64 14.70 15.71
CA GLY A 145 28.09 14.43 14.36
C GLY A 145 28.11 12.95 14.01
N GLN A 146 28.23 12.67 12.71
CA GLN A 146 28.13 11.31 12.16
C GLN A 146 29.25 10.39 12.65
N GLN A 147 30.49 10.90 12.72
CA GLN A 147 31.65 10.10 13.10
C GLN A 147 31.55 9.59 14.53
N ASN A 148 31.17 10.44 15.48
CA ASN A 148 31.04 10.02 16.88
C ASN A 148 29.81 9.12 17.08
N LEU A 149 28.72 9.34 16.35
CA LEU A 149 27.60 8.40 16.36
C LEU A 149 28.02 7.04 15.80
N GLN A 150 28.80 7.00 14.72
CA GLN A 150 29.37 5.77 14.17
C GLN A 150 30.23 5.05 15.21
N VAL A 151 31.15 5.76 15.90
CA VAL A 151 31.98 5.18 16.96
C VAL A 151 31.10 4.58 18.05
N MET A 152 30.11 5.31 18.57
CA MET A 152 29.19 4.78 19.58
C MET A 152 28.47 3.51 19.12
N THR A 153 27.93 3.50 17.89
CA THR A 153 27.24 2.32 17.36
C THR A 153 28.19 1.15 17.08
N ASN A 154 29.44 1.44 16.73
CA ASN A 154 30.46 0.42 16.54
C ASN A 154 30.90 -0.18 17.87
N ASP A 155 31.07 0.63 18.91
CA ASP A 155 31.44 0.16 20.26
C ASP A 155 30.33 -0.69 20.88
N MET A 156 29.05 -0.37 20.60
CA MET A 156 27.92 -1.21 20.97
C MET A 156 27.85 -2.52 20.18
N ALA A 157 28.43 -2.56 18.98
CA ALA A 157 28.50 -3.74 18.13
C ALA A 157 29.74 -4.61 18.40
N ASP A 158 30.76 -4.08 19.07
CA ASP A 158 32.03 -4.77 19.33
C ASP A 158 31.89 -5.74 20.51
N ASP A 159 32.00 -7.04 20.21
CA ASP A 159 31.92 -8.17 21.16
C ASP A 159 33.25 -8.40 21.92
N ASN A 160 33.98 -7.32 22.21
CA ASN A 160 35.14 -7.47 23.05
C ASN A 160 34.66 -7.78 24.48
N MET A 161 34.90 -9.00 24.97
CA MET A 161 34.66 -9.39 26.38
C MET A 161 35.33 -8.44 27.39
N TYR A 162 36.30 -7.63 26.94
CA TYR A 162 37.00 -6.61 27.73
C TYR A 162 36.52 -5.17 27.44
N GLY A 163 35.53 -5.00 26.55
CA GLY A 163 34.85 -3.74 26.28
C GLY A 163 33.69 -3.50 27.25
N ARG A 164 33.16 -2.28 27.25
CA ARG A 164 32.09 -1.80 28.12
C ARG A 164 30.93 -2.79 28.33
N TYR A 165 30.51 -3.44 27.24
CA TYR A 165 29.30 -4.23 27.19
C TYR A 165 29.54 -5.74 27.30
N GLY A 166 30.80 -6.19 27.37
CA GLY A 166 31.17 -7.62 27.34
C GLY A 166 30.48 -8.47 28.42
N ASP A 167 30.32 -7.91 29.63
CA ASP A 167 29.63 -8.57 30.75
C ASP A 167 28.20 -8.01 31.00
N HIS A 168 27.74 -7.05 30.18
CA HIS A 168 26.48 -6.30 30.38
C HIS A 168 25.62 -6.17 29.09
N PRO A 169 25.20 -7.28 28.48
CA PRO A 169 24.40 -7.25 27.24
C PRO A 169 23.04 -6.54 27.41
N ASP A 170 22.44 -6.59 28.59
CA ASP A 170 21.19 -5.87 28.89
C ASP A 170 21.38 -4.35 28.86
N GLN A 171 22.54 -3.85 29.32
CA GLN A 171 22.87 -2.43 29.26
C GLN A 171 23.11 -1.99 27.81
N ALA A 172 23.77 -2.82 26.99
CA ALA A 172 23.95 -2.55 25.57
C ALA A 172 22.61 -2.40 24.85
N LEU A 173 21.66 -3.29 25.14
CA LEU A 173 20.31 -3.22 24.60
C LEU A 173 19.57 -1.97 25.06
N HIS A 174 19.65 -1.62 26.35
CA HIS A 174 19.03 -0.40 26.90
C HIS A 174 19.59 0.86 26.23
N ASP A 175 20.91 1.04 26.23
CA ASP A 175 21.58 2.21 25.65
C ASP A 175 21.28 2.35 24.16
N ARG A 176 21.26 1.22 23.43
CA ARG A 176 20.85 1.15 22.04
C ARG A 176 19.40 1.58 21.84
N ASP A 177 18.47 1.10 22.66
CA ASP A 177 17.05 1.47 22.57
C ASP A 177 16.84 2.97 22.81
N VAL A 178 17.58 3.55 23.76
CA VAL A 178 17.60 4.99 23.99
C VAL A 178 18.08 5.72 22.74
N LEU A 179 19.19 5.29 22.12
CA LEU A 179 19.67 5.87 20.86
C LEU A 179 18.66 5.71 19.73
N ALA A 180 18.06 4.54 19.55
CA ALA A 180 17.08 4.27 18.50
C ALA A 180 15.86 5.19 18.62
N LYS A 181 15.32 5.33 19.84
CA LYS A 181 14.19 6.21 20.15
C LYS A 181 14.52 7.67 19.86
N THR A 182 15.62 8.16 20.42
CA THR A 182 16.03 9.57 20.34
C THR A 182 16.52 9.96 18.95
N PHE A 183 17.22 9.06 18.26
CA PHE A 183 17.57 9.24 16.85
C PHE A 183 16.32 9.26 15.97
N GLY A 184 15.32 8.41 16.25
CA GLY A 184 14.01 8.47 15.62
C GLY A 184 13.39 9.87 15.70
N THR A 185 13.32 10.46 16.91
CA THR A 185 12.84 11.85 17.08
C THR A 185 13.68 12.86 16.32
N PHE A 186 15.01 12.72 16.32
CA PHE A 186 15.90 13.58 15.53
C PHE A 186 15.59 13.54 14.03
N THR A 187 15.40 12.35 13.45
CA THR A 187 15.15 12.24 12.00
C THR A 187 13.91 13.02 11.54
N LYS A 188 12.91 13.20 12.41
CA LYS A 188 11.67 13.97 12.10
C LYS A 188 11.92 15.47 11.94
N VAL A 189 12.87 16.03 12.70
CA VAL A 189 13.21 17.46 12.67
C VAL A 189 14.51 17.77 11.93
N ALA A 190 15.28 16.75 11.59
CA ALA A 190 16.44 16.88 10.73
C ALA A 190 16.02 17.46 9.37
N PHE A 191 16.77 18.45 8.90
CA PHE A 191 16.53 19.09 7.59
C PHE A 191 15.10 19.65 7.39
N GLU A 192 14.40 19.95 8.48
CA GLU A 192 13.17 20.75 8.51
C GLU A 192 13.24 21.96 7.57
N GLY A 193 12.14 22.19 6.84
CA GLY A 193 12.01 23.30 5.88
C GLY A 193 12.64 23.02 4.52
N GLN A 194 13.25 21.85 4.32
CA GLN A 194 13.68 21.37 3.02
C GLN A 194 12.57 20.56 2.32
N THR A 195 12.56 20.61 0.99
CA THR A 195 11.76 19.72 0.14
C THR A 195 12.26 18.27 0.23
N ALA A 196 11.44 17.29 -0.15
CA ALA A 196 11.83 15.87 -0.16
C ALA A 196 13.16 15.63 -0.92
N GLN A 197 13.33 16.24 -2.10
CA GLN A 197 14.57 16.13 -2.88
C GLN A 197 15.79 16.73 -2.15
N GLN A 198 15.60 17.85 -1.45
CA GLN A 198 16.67 18.46 -0.66
C GLN A 198 17.01 17.64 0.58
N LYS A 199 15.99 17.07 1.25
CA LYS A 199 16.19 16.15 2.36
C LYS A 199 16.95 14.90 1.92
N GLN A 200 16.59 14.29 0.79
CA GLN A 200 17.34 13.17 0.20
C GLN A 200 18.82 13.53 0.04
N ALA A 201 19.13 14.65 -0.62
CA ALA A 201 20.51 15.09 -0.81
C ALA A 201 21.25 15.40 0.52
N SER A 202 20.54 15.95 1.51
CA SER A 202 21.10 16.20 2.84
C SER A 202 21.38 14.90 3.61
N TRP A 203 20.47 13.92 3.52
CA TRP A 203 20.64 12.59 4.09
C TRP A 203 21.77 11.82 3.41
N ASP A 204 21.86 11.84 2.08
CA ASP A 204 22.97 11.23 1.34
C ASP A 204 24.32 11.79 1.79
N LYS A 205 24.40 13.11 1.92
CA LYS A 205 25.59 13.78 2.47
C LYS A 205 25.81 13.41 3.95
N TRP A 206 24.75 13.15 4.70
CA TRP A 206 24.88 12.75 6.10
C TRP A 206 25.41 11.30 6.22
N PHE A 207 24.96 10.40 5.36
CA PHE A 207 25.46 9.02 5.28
C PHE A 207 26.92 8.93 4.83
N ASP A 208 27.46 9.95 4.17
CA ASP A 208 28.88 10.00 3.82
C ASP A 208 29.83 9.99 5.03
N GLY A 209 29.31 10.23 6.24
CA GLY A 209 30.05 10.09 7.50
C GLY A 209 30.20 8.65 8.00
N PHE A 210 29.42 7.70 7.49
CA PHE A 210 29.39 6.30 7.94
C PHE A 210 30.20 5.41 7.02
N LYS A 211 31.53 5.41 7.15
CA LYS A 211 32.42 4.72 6.21
C LYS A 211 33.36 3.74 6.89
N ASP A 212 33.68 2.67 6.17
CA ASP A 212 34.80 1.78 6.51
C ASP A 212 36.15 2.44 6.14
N PRO A 213 37.29 1.85 6.52
CA PRO A 213 38.62 2.38 6.16
C PRO A 213 38.88 2.50 4.65
N ASN A 214 38.12 1.78 3.81
CA ASN A 214 38.19 1.86 2.35
C ASN A 214 37.26 2.94 1.77
N GLY A 215 36.51 3.65 2.62
CA GLY A 215 35.57 4.68 2.23
C GLY A 215 34.18 4.16 1.84
N THR A 216 33.90 2.87 2.06
CA THR A 216 32.63 2.22 1.72
C THR A 216 31.59 2.49 2.79
N PHE A 217 30.35 2.81 2.38
CA PHE A 217 29.26 3.07 3.32
C PHE A 217 28.93 1.84 4.20
N ARG A 218 28.91 2.04 5.53
CA ARG A 218 28.61 1.01 6.55
C ARG A 218 27.18 1.17 7.07
N SER A 219 26.23 0.55 6.37
CA SER A 219 24.81 0.64 6.72
C SER A 219 24.45 -0.10 8.01
N ASP A 220 25.20 -1.15 8.36
CA ASP A 220 25.04 -1.98 9.57
C ASP A 220 25.06 -1.17 10.88
N TYR A 221 25.90 -0.13 10.94
CA TYR A 221 25.97 0.78 12.08
C TYR A 221 24.70 1.62 12.27
N MET A 222 23.91 1.81 11.22
CA MET A 222 22.68 2.57 11.27
C MET A 222 21.44 1.69 11.41
N THR A 223 21.42 0.54 10.72
CA THR A 223 20.26 -0.34 10.68
C THR A 223 19.90 -0.91 12.04
N SER A 224 20.89 -1.08 12.93
CA SER A 224 20.68 -1.50 14.32
C SER A 224 19.91 -0.47 15.17
N LEU A 225 19.93 0.81 14.80
CA LEU A 225 19.17 1.89 15.46
C LEU A 225 17.73 2.00 14.95
N LEU A 226 17.33 1.20 13.96
CA LEU A 226 15.97 1.24 13.42
C LEU A 226 14.96 0.49 14.29
N PRO A 227 15.23 -0.75 14.78
CA PRO A 227 14.27 -1.45 15.63
C PRO A 227 14.04 -0.70 16.94
N GLY A 228 12.78 -0.35 17.21
CA GLY A 228 12.37 0.43 18.39
C GLY A 228 12.28 1.93 18.15
N GLY A 229 12.79 2.43 17.02
CA GLY A 229 12.71 3.85 16.66
C GLY A 229 11.39 4.26 15.99
N SER A 230 11.21 5.57 15.84
CA SER A 230 10.08 6.21 15.13
C SER A 230 10.59 7.11 14.00
N GLN A 231 11.45 6.56 13.16
CA GLN A 231 12.15 7.32 12.12
C GLN A 231 11.21 8.01 11.13
N ASP A 232 11.65 9.16 10.62
CA ASP A 232 10.97 9.93 9.59
C ASP A 232 10.92 9.19 8.25
N LYS A 233 9.83 9.43 7.50
CA LYS A 233 9.63 8.86 6.16
C LYS A 233 10.82 9.16 5.23
N ASP A 234 11.21 10.43 5.14
CA ASP A 234 12.26 10.85 4.19
C ASP A 234 13.64 10.29 4.58
N PHE A 235 13.89 10.06 5.87
CA PHE A 235 15.09 9.35 6.33
C PHE A 235 15.07 7.88 5.90
N LEU A 236 13.95 7.18 6.10
CA LEU A 236 13.82 5.75 5.76
C LEU A 236 13.99 5.52 4.26
N VAL A 237 13.35 6.36 3.43
CA VAL A 237 13.51 6.33 1.97
C VAL A 237 14.97 6.60 1.59
N ALA A 238 15.58 7.65 2.15
CA ALA A 238 16.96 7.99 1.83
C ALA A 238 17.95 6.88 2.24
N LEU A 239 17.80 6.29 3.42
CA LEU A 239 18.64 5.18 3.88
C LEU A 239 18.46 3.95 2.99
N GLY A 240 17.22 3.59 2.66
CA GLY A 240 16.92 2.48 1.78
C GLY A 240 17.48 2.69 0.37
N ASN A 241 17.36 3.90 -0.19
CA ASN A 241 17.95 4.29 -1.48
C ASN A 241 19.48 4.19 -1.44
N ARG A 242 20.10 4.69 -0.36
CA ARG A 242 21.55 4.65 -0.16
C ARG A 242 22.09 3.22 -0.07
N VAL A 243 21.38 2.34 0.63
CA VAL A 243 21.74 0.93 0.74
C VAL A 243 21.87 0.28 -0.64
N TYR A 244 20.94 0.57 -1.55
CA TYR A 244 20.89 0.00 -2.89
C TYR A 244 21.45 0.93 -3.98
N ASP A 245 22.31 1.89 -3.59
CA ASP A 245 22.98 2.78 -4.54
C ASP A 245 23.71 1.97 -5.63
N LYS A 246 23.67 2.48 -6.87
CA LYS A 246 24.30 1.85 -8.02
C LYS A 246 25.83 1.94 -7.96
N ASP A 247 26.38 2.89 -7.23
CA ASP A 247 27.81 3.01 -6.95
C ASP A 247 28.20 2.08 -5.78
N PRO A 248 29.02 1.05 -6.00
CA PRO A 248 29.40 0.10 -4.96
C PRO A 248 30.11 0.72 -3.75
N GLN A 249 30.75 1.88 -3.90
CA GLN A 249 31.38 2.59 -2.76
C GLN A 249 30.34 3.28 -1.87
N LYS A 250 29.19 3.61 -2.45
CA LYS A 250 28.07 4.28 -1.78
C LYS A 250 27.04 3.29 -1.26
N SER A 251 26.93 2.13 -1.92
CA SER A 251 26.02 1.06 -1.53
C SER A 251 26.40 0.47 -0.18
N GLY A 252 25.39 0.30 0.68
CA GLY A 252 25.50 -0.42 1.95
C GLY A 252 25.21 -1.91 1.85
N SER A 253 24.73 -2.40 0.69
CA SER A 253 24.17 -3.76 0.57
C SER A 253 25.14 -4.88 0.99
N ASN A 254 26.45 -4.65 0.85
CA ASN A 254 27.48 -5.61 1.25
C ASN A 254 27.59 -5.82 2.76
N TYR A 255 27.12 -4.87 3.56
CA TYR A 255 27.17 -4.91 5.02
C TYR A 255 25.83 -5.28 5.66
N LEU A 256 24.81 -5.58 4.85
CA LEU A 256 23.50 -5.93 5.40
C LEU A 256 23.30 -7.42 5.68
N ARG A 257 24.25 -8.27 5.27
CA ARG A 257 24.21 -9.70 5.58
C ARG A 257 24.84 -9.92 6.94
N ALA A 258 24.20 -10.77 7.75
CA ALA A 258 24.79 -11.25 8.99
C ALA A 258 26.16 -11.91 8.68
N GLY A 259 27.23 -11.35 9.24
CA GLY A 259 28.61 -11.69 8.88
C GLY A 259 29.63 -11.66 10.03
N GLY A 260 29.18 -11.70 11.29
CA GLY A 260 29.98 -11.60 12.52
C GLY A 260 30.03 -10.15 13.04
N ILE A 261 29.93 -9.83 14.34
CA ILE A 261 30.40 -10.51 15.56
C ILE A 261 29.25 -10.55 16.60
N ASP A 262 29.27 -11.53 17.51
CA ASP A 262 28.11 -12.09 18.22
C ASP A 262 27.50 -11.20 19.33
N HIS A 263 26.16 -11.29 19.43
CA HIS A 263 25.22 -10.80 20.46
C HIS A 263 24.38 -9.54 20.16
N GLY A 264 23.08 -9.63 20.51
CA GLY A 264 22.15 -8.51 20.49
C GLY A 264 21.65 -8.09 19.11
N GLN A 265 21.19 -6.84 19.01
CA GLN A 265 20.55 -6.29 17.81
C GLN A 265 21.54 -5.91 16.70
N PHE A 266 22.83 -5.88 16.99
CA PHE A 266 23.88 -5.61 16.00
C PHE A 266 24.28 -6.87 15.22
N ALA A 267 24.02 -8.06 15.77
CA ALA A 267 24.21 -9.35 15.09
C ALA A 267 22.96 -9.80 14.29
N ASN A 268 21.84 -9.08 14.44
CA ASN A 268 20.60 -9.38 13.73
C ASN A 268 20.74 -9.09 12.23
N ASP A 269 19.88 -9.73 11.45
CA ASP A 269 19.83 -9.49 10.02
C ASP A 269 19.44 -8.03 9.72
N HIS A 270 20.38 -7.24 9.21
CA HIS A 270 20.17 -5.82 8.97
C HIS A 270 19.20 -5.56 7.81
N LEU A 271 19.04 -6.51 6.87
CA LEU A 271 17.95 -6.45 5.89
C LEU A 271 16.59 -6.56 6.57
N THR A 272 16.40 -7.53 7.47
CA THR A 272 15.20 -7.63 8.31
C THR A 272 14.92 -6.32 9.04
N GLN A 273 15.93 -5.74 9.70
CA GLN A 273 15.74 -4.49 10.44
C GLN A 273 15.35 -3.31 9.56
N LEU A 274 15.99 -3.17 8.38
CA LEU A 274 15.68 -2.12 7.42
C LEU A 274 14.24 -2.27 6.90
N PHE A 275 13.86 -3.45 6.43
CA PHE A 275 12.51 -3.67 5.90
C PHE A 275 11.44 -3.53 6.98
N GLN A 276 11.69 -3.99 8.22
CA GLN A 276 10.78 -3.77 9.35
C GLN A 276 10.62 -2.28 9.72
N ALA A 277 11.65 -1.47 9.52
CA ALA A 277 11.58 -0.05 9.80
C ALA A 277 10.80 0.69 8.72
N ILE A 278 11.09 0.38 7.45
CA ILE A 278 10.37 0.93 6.30
C ILE A 278 8.88 0.52 6.36
N SER A 279 8.56 -0.73 6.70
CA SER A 279 7.18 -1.24 6.75
C SER A 279 6.28 -0.55 7.78
N LYS A 280 6.85 0.06 8.81
CA LYS A 280 6.09 0.84 9.81
C LYS A 280 5.58 2.18 9.27
N ASN A 281 6.03 2.58 8.08
CA ASN A 281 5.62 3.80 7.41
C ASN A 281 5.18 3.47 5.97
N PRO A 282 3.86 3.37 5.70
CA PRO A 282 3.32 3.03 4.38
C PRO A 282 3.84 3.93 3.25
N GLU A 283 3.97 5.24 3.49
CA GLU A 283 4.49 6.19 2.52
C GLU A 283 5.97 5.93 2.20
N ALA A 284 6.79 5.64 3.22
CA ALA A 284 8.19 5.30 3.02
C ALA A 284 8.33 3.98 2.26
N SER A 285 7.47 3.00 2.57
CA SER A 285 7.42 1.73 1.85
C SER A 285 7.09 1.94 0.38
N GLY A 286 6.06 2.73 0.08
CA GLY A 286 5.66 3.04 -1.29
C GLY A 286 6.76 3.76 -2.08
N GLU A 287 7.30 4.86 -1.53
CA GLU A 287 8.35 5.65 -2.18
C GLU A 287 9.62 4.81 -2.40
N TRP A 288 10.07 4.05 -1.39
CA TRP A 288 11.22 3.18 -1.54
C TRP A 288 11.02 2.09 -2.58
N MET A 289 9.83 1.45 -2.60
CA MET A 289 9.49 0.43 -3.60
C MET A 289 9.49 1.01 -5.02
N ASP A 290 9.04 2.25 -5.21
CA ASP A 290 9.04 2.88 -6.54
C ASP A 290 10.46 3.23 -7.00
N ASP A 291 11.26 3.80 -6.10
CA ASP A 291 12.67 4.17 -6.35
C ASP A 291 13.56 2.95 -6.62
N ASN A 292 13.31 1.83 -5.94
CA ASN A 292 14.15 0.61 -5.96
C ASN A 292 13.46 -0.59 -6.60
N TYR A 293 12.45 -0.35 -7.44
CA TYR A 293 11.60 -1.42 -7.94
C TYR A 293 12.39 -2.54 -8.65
N ASP A 294 13.40 -2.20 -9.46
CA ASP A 294 14.22 -3.20 -10.16
C ASP A 294 14.96 -4.13 -9.20
N GLN A 295 15.30 -3.66 -7.99
CA GLN A 295 15.92 -4.49 -6.95
C GLN A 295 14.86 -5.29 -6.20
N MET A 296 13.72 -4.68 -5.88
CA MET A 296 12.57 -5.37 -5.30
C MET A 296 12.13 -6.56 -6.17
N GLN A 297 12.01 -6.37 -7.49
CA GLN A 297 11.68 -7.42 -8.45
C GLN A 297 12.64 -8.61 -8.35
N LYS A 298 13.95 -8.36 -8.23
CA LYS A 298 14.95 -9.44 -8.09
C LYS A 298 14.89 -10.14 -6.74
N MET A 299 14.36 -9.49 -5.70
CA MET A 299 14.22 -10.08 -4.36
C MET A 299 12.97 -10.96 -4.25
N ILE A 300 11.97 -10.75 -5.11
CA ILE A 300 10.75 -11.57 -5.10
C ILE A 300 11.03 -13.03 -5.45
N TYR A 301 12.00 -13.27 -6.35
CA TYR A 301 12.29 -14.59 -6.89
C TYR A 301 13.65 -15.12 -6.41
N PRO A 302 13.77 -16.43 -6.11
CA PRO A 302 15.03 -17.06 -5.77
C PRO A 302 16.12 -16.92 -6.84
N GLY A 303 17.38 -16.82 -6.41
CA GLY A 303 18.55 -17.03 -7.28
C GLY A 303 19.16 -15.78 -7.95
N LEU A 304 18.61 -14.57 -7.73
CA LEU A 304 19.06 -13.40 -8.48
C LEU A 304 20.13 -12.53 -7.79
N VAL A 305 20.09 -12.26 -6.48
CA VAL A 305 21.18 -11.49 -5.82
C VAL A 305 21.32 -11.76 -4.29
N THR A 306 20.27 -12.20 -3.59
CA THR A 306 20.26 -12.35 -2.11
C THR A 306 19.28 -13.44 -1.67
N SER A 307 19.63 -14.30 -0.71
CA SER A 307 18.74 -15.35 -0.19
C SER A 307 17.67 -14.74 0.72
N LEU A 308 16.54 -14.27 0.19
CA LEU A 308 15.54 -13.54 0.99
C LEU A 308 14.97 -14.41 2.14
N ASN A 309 14.89 -15.72 1.94
CA ASN A 309 14.39 -16.70 2.90
C ASN A 309 15.39 -17.08 4.01
N GLU A 310 16.59 -16.51 4.04
CA GLU A 310 17.62 -16.85 5.02
C GLU A 310 18.18 -15.60 5.72
N PRO A 311 17.68 -15.25 6.94
CA PRO A 311 16.67 -15.98 7.72
C PRO A 311 15.23 -15.72 7.22
N GLN A 312 14.29 -16.59 7.63
CA GLN A 312 12.86 -16.45 7.30
C GLN A 312 12.30 -15.06 7.66
N SER A 313 12.73 -14.48 8.78
CA SER A 313 12.30 -13.16 9.23
C SER A 313 12.63 -12.04 8.24
N ARG A 314 13.60 -12.24 7.34
CA ARG A 314 13.93 -11.29 6.27
C ARG A 314 12.86 -11.27 5.20
N ALA A 315 12.38 -12.45 4.77
CA ALA A 315 11.26 -12.55 3.85
C ALA A 315 9.98 -11.98 4.46
N ASP A 316 9.70 -12.27 5.74
CA ASP A 316 8.53 -11.73 6.43
C ASP A 316 8.59 -10.20 6.53
N ALA A 317 9.77 -9.63 6.84
CA ALA A 317 9.96 -8.19 6.89
C ALA A 317 9.82 -7.52 5.52
N PHE A 318 10.34 -8.15 4.47
CA PHE A 318 10.20 -7.67 3.10
C PHE A 318 8.74 -7.68 2.64
N VAL A 319 8.00 -8.75 2.95
CA VAL A 319 6.56 -8.83 2.71
C VAL A 319 5.80 -7.77 3.48
N ALA A 320 6.13 -7.53 4.75
CA ALA A 320 5.50 -6.45 5.52
C ALA A 320 5.71 -5.08 4.89
N MET A 321 6.90 -4.81 4.32
CA MET A 321 7.16 -3.59 3.57
C MET A 321 6.36 -3.54 2.26
N MET A 322 6.28 -4.64 1.51
CA MET A 322 5.44 -4.72 0.31
C MET A 322 3.96 -4.47 0.61
N HIS A 323 3.45 -5.06 1.71
CA HIS A 323 2.10 -4.82 2.23
C HIS A 323 1.87 -3.35 2.57
N ALA A 324 2.78 -2.75 3.34
CA ALA A 324 2.68 -1.35 3.72
C ALA A 324 2.67 -0.43 2.49
N GLY A 325 3.54 -0.68 1.51
CA GLY A 325 3.65 0.14 0.29
C GLY A 325 2.55 -0.09 -0.77
N THR A 326 1.67 -1.09 -0.59
CA THR A 326 0.62 -1.42 -1.58
C THR A 326 -0.78 -1.46 -1.01
N ILE A 327 -0.99 -2.04 0.16
CA ILE A 327 -2.31 -2.21 0.77
C ILE A 327 -2.57 -1.05 1.74
N ASP A 328 -1.69 -0.84 2.72
CA ASP A 328 -1.89 0.19 3.74
C ASP A 328 -1.79 1.61 3.16
N LEU A 329 -0.87 1.80 2.21
CA LEU A 329 -0.65 3.06 1.50
C LEU A 329 -1.89 3.56 0.76
N LYS A 330 -2.85 2.70 0.38
CA LYS A 330 -4.09 3.14 -0.28
C LYS A 330 -4.89 4.17 0.51
N SER A 331 -4.70 4.20 1.83
CA SER A 331 -5.39 5.13 2.73
C SER A 331 -4.84 6.55 2.67
N THR A 332 -3.60 6.74 2.21
CA THR A 332 -2.89 8.03 2.18
C THR A 332 -2.37 8.41 0.80
N ASP A 333 -1.91 7.46 -0.03
CA ASP A 333 -1.51 7.63 -1.42
C ASP A 333 -1.97 6.46 -2.31
N ARG A 334 -3.26 6.48 -2.66
CA ARG A 334 -3.87 5.46 -3.54
C ARG A 334 -3.19 5.35 -4.92
N PRO A 335 -2.89 6.44 -5.65
CA PRO A 335 -2.25 6.33 -6.96
C PRO A 335 -0.90 5.60 -6.93
N LEU A 336 -0.05 5.86 -5.92
CA LEU A 336 1.22 5.17 -5.79
C LEU A 336 1.02 3.69 -5.43
N ALA A 337 0.12 3.40 -4.50
CA ALA A 337 -0.24 2.03 -4.13
C ALA A 337 -0.73 1.20 -5.33
N GLU A 338 -1.66 1.75 -6.12
CA GLU A 338 -2.20 1.10 -7.33
C GLU A 338 -1.12 0.91 -8.41
N LYS A 339 -0.24 1.91 -8.60
CA LYS A 339 0.92 1.79 -9.50
C LYS A 339 1.81 0.61 -9.08
N LEU A 340 2.16 0.49 -7.81
CA LEU A 340 3.04 -0.57 -7.30
C LEU A 340 2.38 -1.95 -7.41
N THR A 341 1.09 -2.06 -7.03
CA THR A 341 0.32 -3.30 -7.24
C THR A 341 0.30 -3.71 -8.71
N ALA A 342 0.07 -2.76 -9.62
CA ALA A 342 0.03 -3.04 -11.06
C ALA A 342 1.39 -3.55 -11.59
N ARG A 343 2.50 -2.96 -11.13
CA ARG A 343 3.85 -3.42 -11.50
C ARG A 343 4.10 -4.85 -11.00
N ILE A 344 3.76 -5.14 -9.74
CA ILE A 344 3.92 -6.48 -9.15
C ILE A 344 3.14 -7.51 -9.96
N MET A 345 1.89 -7.22 -10.29
CA MET A 345 1.05 -8.10 -11.11
C MET A 345 1.64 -8.33 -12.51
N MET A 346 2.15 -7.26 -13.15
CA MET A 346 2.78 -7.35 -14.46
C MET A 346 4.03 -8.24 -14.42
N ASP A 347 4.90 -8.05 -13.43
CA ASP A 347 6.11 -8.86 -13.32
C ASP A 347 5.79 -10.31 -12.98
N ASN A 348 4.85 -10.56 -12.07
CA ASN A 348 4.41 -11.90 -11.78
C ASN A 348 3.88 -12.64 -13.02
N TRP A 349 3.06 -11.95 -13.82
CA TRP A 349 2.63 -12.47 -15.11
C TRP A 349 3.81 -12.73 -16.06
N ARG A 350 4.79 -11.82 -16.14
CA ARG A 350 5.98 -12.00 -16.99
C ARG A 350 6.81 -13.21 -16.55
N HIS A 351 6.97 -13.44 -15.26
CA HIS A 351 7.68 -14.60 -14.75
C HIS A 351 6.95 -15.89 -15.16
N GLN A 352 5.63 -15.97 -14.96
CA GLN A 352 4.84 -17.14 -15.36
C GLN A 352 4.80 -17.41 -16.87
N GLN A 353 4.92 -16.39 -17.72
CA GLN A 353 4.84 -16.54 -19.18
C GLN A 353 6.21 -16.52 -19.89
N GLY A 354 7.27 -16.15 -19.17
CA GLY A 354 8.60 -15.93 -19.73
C GLY A 354 9.52 -17.15 -19.68
N ASP A 355 10.82 -16.88 -19.84
CA ASP A 355 11.88 -17.90 -19.78
C ASP A 355 12.06 -18.48 -18.36
N GLU A 356 11.52 -17.80 -17.35
CA GLU A 356 11.62 -18.15 -15.92
C GLU A 356 10.33 -18.77 -15.35
N LYS A 357 9.43 -19.29 -16.20
CA LYS A 357 8.12 -19.86 -15.84
C LYS A 357 8.08 -21.04 -14.84
N GLY A 358 9.23 -21.48 -14.35
CA GLY A 358 9.35 -22.49 -13.28
C GLY A 358 10.03 -21.95 -12.02
N ILE A 359 10.34 -20.65 -11.99
CA ILE A 359 10.87 -19.97 -10.82
C ILE A 359 9.70 -19.29 -10.14
N HIS A 360 9.32 -19.82 -8.99
CA HIS A 360 8.26 -19.27 -8.17
C HIS A 360 8.82 -18.27 -7.16
N PRO A 361 8.01 -17.32 -6.68
CA PRO A 361 8.44 -16.43 -5.61
C PRO A 361 8.62 -17.21 -4.29
N TYR A 362 9.19 -16.56 -3.28
CA TYR A 362 9.32 -17.14 -1.95
C TYR A 362 7.94 -17.34 -1.28
N ASP A 363 7.74 -18.38 -0.48
CA ASP A 363 6.43 -18.72 0.15
C ASP A 363 5.73 -17.54 0.86
N PRO A 364 6.43 -16.66 1.63
CA PRO A 364 5.78 -15.49 2.22
C PRO A 364 5.18 -14.53 1.19
N ILE A 365 5.74 -14.49 -0.02
CA ILE A 365 5.29 -13.65 -1.12
C ILE A 365 4.07 -14.28 -1.82
N ASP A 366 3.98 -15.60 -1.89
CA ASP A 366 2.73 -16.27 -2.32
C ASP A 366 1.56 -15.82 -1.42
N ALA A 367 1.77 -15.83 -0.10
CA ALA A 367 0.76 -15.36 0.85
C ALA A 367 0.43 -13.86 0.68
N PHE A 368 1.44 -13.03 0.43
CA PHE A 368 1.25 -11.61 0.12
C PHE A 368 0.43 -11.39 -1.16
N TYR A 369 0.62 -12.21 -2.20
CA TYR A 369 -0.20 -12.13 -3.41
C TYR A 369 -1.68 -12.40 -3.13
N GLY A 370 -1.99 -13.31 -2.20
CA GLY A 370 -3.36 -13.50 -1.73
C GLY A 370 -3.92 -12.29 -0.98
N GLN A 371 -3.09 -11.61 -0.20
CA GLN A 371 -3.46 -10.34 0.43
C GLN A 371 -3.75 -9.27 -0.62
N LEU A 372 -2.95 -9.18 -1.69
CA LEU A 372 -3.23 -8.28 -2.82
C LEU A 372 -4.54 -8.61 -3.52
N VAL A 373 -4.79 -9.90 -3.81
CA VAL A 373 -6.07 -10.36 -4.38
C VAL A 373 -7.24 -9.91 -3.50
N THR A 374 -7.10 -10.09 -2.19
CA THR A 374 -8.17 -9.80 -1.24
C THR A 374 -8.41 -8.30 -1.09
N ALA A 375 -7.36 -7.51 -0.89
CA ALA A 375 -7.42 -6.06 -0.80
C ALA A 375 -7.84 -5.37 -2.11
N ASN A 376 -7.84 -6.09 -3.23
CA ASN A 376 -8.29 -5.64 -4.55
C ASN A 376 -9.43 -6.50 -5.11
N TRP A 377 -10.22 -7.16 -4.24
CA TRP A 377 -11.22 -8.13 -4.68
C TRP A 377 -12.22 -7.56 -5.70
N SER A 378 -12.74 -6.35 -5.47
CA SER A 378 -13.66 -5.69 -6.40
C SER A 378 -13.01 -5.44 -7.77
N ASP A 379 -11.73 -5.13 -7.77
CA ASP A 379 -10.96 -4.82 -8.98
C ASP A 379 -10.63 -6.08 -9.77
N MET A 380 -10.35 -7.18 -9.06
CA MET A 380 -10.22 -8.51 -9.65
C MET A 380 -11.53 -8.98 -10.27
N VAL A 381 -12.65 -8.89 -9.54
CA VAL A 381 -13.98 -9.25 -10.07
C VAL A 381 -14.29 -8.43 -11.32
N TYR A 382 -14.02 -7.11 -11.29
CA TYR A 382 -14.19 -6.26 -12.46
C TYR A 382 -13.30 -6.70 -13.62
N GLY A 383 -11.99 -6.90 -13.38
CA GLY A 383 -11.03 -7.28 -14.42
C GLY A 383 -11.31 -8.64 -15.06
N ILE A 384 -11.81 -9.62 -14.29
CA ILE A 384 -12.15 -10.97 -14.77
C ILE A 384 -13.51 -11.00 -15.47
N THR A 385 -14.52 -10.32 -14.91
CA THR A 385 -15.92 -10.52 -15.34
C THR A 385 -16.48 -9.41 -16.23
N SER A 386 -15.75 -8.30 -16.38
CA SER A 386 -16.20 -7.19 -17.22
C SER A 386 -16.27 -7.59 -18.70
N PRO A 387 -17.32 -7.19 -19.44
CA PRO A 387 -17.38 -7.34 -20.90
C PRO A 387 -16.32 -6.55 -21.66
N VAL A 388 -15.56 -5.68 -20.98
CA VAL A 388 -14.43 -4.91 -21.53
C VAL A 388 -13.11 -5.22 -20.81
N GLY A 389 -13.02 -6.34 -20.09
CA GLY A 389 -11.83 -6.73 -19.32
C GLY A 389 -10.56 -6.87 -20.17
N ASP A 390 -10.69 -7.29 -21.42
CA ASP A 390 -9.63 -7.32 -22.44
C ASP A 390 -9.25 -5.93 -22.99
N GLN A 391 -10.00 -4.88 -22.66
CA GLN A 391 -9.65 -3.48 -22.98
C GLN A 391 -9.00 -2.75 -21.81
N LEU A 392 -8.82 -3.41 -20.66
CA LEU A 392 -8.10 -2.88 -19.51
C LEU A 392 -6.59 -2.97 -19.72
N TYR A 393 -5.81 -2.40 -18.80
CA TYR A 393 -4.35 -2.50 -18.88
C TYR A 393 -3.93 -3.98 -18.96
N GLY A 394 -3.06 -4.29 -19.93
CA GLY A 394 -2.66 -5.66 -20.27
C GLY A 394 -3.79 -6.57 -20.78
N GLY A 395 -4.90 -6.06 -21.31
CA GLY A 395 -5.93 -6.90 -21.94
C GLY A 395 -5.76 -7.15 -23.46
N ASP A 396 -5.04 -6.27 -24.18
CA ASP A 396 -4.93 -6.11 -25.65
C ASP A 396 -5.90 -6.95 -26.55
N PRO A 397 -7.01 -6.34 -27.03
CA PRO A 397 -8.00 -6.98 -27.90
C PRO A 397 -7.52 -7.17 -29.36
N SER A 398 -6.51 -6.41 -29.81
CA SER A 398 -6.17 -6.30 -31.24
C SER A 398 -5.36 -7.48 -31.78
N LYS A 399 -4.86 -8.38 -30.92
CA LYS A 399 -3.93 -9.45 -31.29
C LYS A 399 -4.27 -10.86 -30.81
N LYS A 400 -5.49 -11.13 -30.31
CA LYS A 400 -5.89 -12.45 -29.77
C LYS A 400 -4.87 -12.99 -28.74
N GLY A 401 -4.54 -12.17 -27.74
CA GLY A 401 -3.56 -12.47 -26.71
C GLY A 401 -2.56 -11.34 -26.51
N PHE A 402 -1.89 -11.38 -25.36
CA PHE A 402 -0.87 -10.40 -24.95
C PHE A 402 0.20 -10.17 -26.02
N THR A 403 0.54 -8.90 -26.25
CA THR A 403 1.70 -8.56 -27.08
C THR A 403 3.01 -8.65 -26.30
N THR A 404 4.12 -8.68 -27.03
CA THR A 404 5.47 -8.35 -26.56
C THR A 404 5.59 -6.95 -25.91
N LYS A 405 4.52 -6.13 -25.84
CA LYS A 405 4.54 -4.80 -25.21
C LYS A 405 4.56 -4.84 -23.68
N LEU A 406 4.10 -5.91 -23.03
CA LEU A 406 4.33 -6.11 -21.58
C LEU A 406 5.77 -6.53 -21.26
N ALA A 407 6.70 -6.49 -22.22
CA ALA A 407 8.11 -6.74 -21.94
C ALA A 407 8.71 -5.68 -20.99
N GLN A 408 8.13 -4.48 -20.91
CA GLN A 408 8.60 -3.39 -20.07
C GLN A 408 7.44 -2.59 -19.47
N TRP A 409 7.64 -2.09 -18.25
CA TRP A 409 6.71 -1.19 -17.59
C TRP A 409 6.64 0.16 -18.33
N ASP A 410 5.44 0.61 -18.67
CA ASP A 410 5.20 1.97 -19.17
C ASP A 410 4.17 2.68 -18.26
N GLN A 411 4.68 3.57 -17.40
CA GLN A 411 3.84 4.31 -16.47
C GLN A 411 2.82 5.22 -17.17
N LYS A 412 3.19 5.80 -18.32
CA LYS A 412 2.30 6.72 -19.03
C LYS A 412 1.13 5.94 -19.64
N ASP A 413 1.42 4.80 -20.25
CA ASP A 413 0.39 3.93 -20.82
C ASP A 413 -0.49 3.32 -19.73
N PHE A 414 0.10 2.92 -18.59
CA PHE A 414 -0.67 2.50 -17.41
C PHE A 414 -1.64 3.60 -16.96
N LEU A 415 -1.16 4.79 -16.65
CA LEU A 415 -2.00 5.89 -16.19
C LEU A 415 -3.06 6.30 -17.23
N ALA A 416 -2.72 6.30 -18.52
CA ALA A 416 -3.65 6.60 -19.60
C ALA A 416 -4.75 5.54 -19.77
N SER A 417 -4.54 4.33 -19.24
CA SER A 417 -5.51 3.25 -19.30
C SER A 417 -6.49 3.23 -18.12
N GLN A 418 -6.22 3.95 -17.03
CA GLN A 418 -7.07 3.97 -15.83
C GLN A 418 -8.18 5.02 -15.93
N ASP A 419 -9.39 4.68 -15.50
CA ASP A 419 -10.49 5.63 -15.34
C ASP A 419 -10.39 6.38 -14.01
N PRO A 420 -10.15 7.71 -14.01
CA PRO A 420 -10.04 8.49 -12.78
C PRO A 420 -11.35 8.54 -11.97
N ASN A 421 -12.49 8.17 -12.55
CA ASN A 421 -13.78 8.14 -11.86
C ASN A 421 -14.11 6.78 -11.23
N ARG A 422 -13.38 5.72 -11.57
CA ARG A 422 -13.52 4.42 -10.94
C ARG A 422 -12.47 4.31 -9.84
N PRO A 423 -12.87 4.15 -8.57
CA PRO A 423 -11.90 3.84 -7.53
C PRO A 423 -11.34 2.43 -7.77
N GLY A 424 -10.03 2.27 -7.60
CA GLY A 424 -9.36 0.97 -7.67
C GLY A 424 -8.67 0.72 -9.00
N LEU A 425 -8.05 -0.44 -9.09
CA LEU A 425 -7.14 -0.82 -10.15
C LEU A 425 -7.88 -1.41 -11.37
N GLU A 426 -7.52 -1.02 -12.59
CA GLU A 426 -8.08 -1.53 -13.85
C GLU A 426 -7.08 -2.39 -14.62
N MET A 427 -6.94 -3.65 -14.20
CA MET A 427 -6.08 -4.66 -14.84
C MET A 427 -6.90 -5.73 -15.54
N GLY A 428 -6.40 -6.20 -16.68
CA GLY A 428 -7.00 -7.29 -17.43
C GLY A 428 -6.94 -8.62 -16.69
N ALA A 429 -7.91 -9.49 -17.00
CA ALA A 429 -8.10 -10.80 -16.36
C ALA A 429 -6.82 -11.64 -16.18
N PRO A 430 -5.86 -11.72 -17.14
CA PRO A 430 -4.78 -12.68 -16.97
C PRO A 430 -3.65 -12.19 -16.06
N MET A 431 -3.57 -10.90 -15.75
CA MET A 431 -2.70 -10.41 -14.67
C MET A 431 -3.29 -10.76 -13.30
N TRP A 432 -4.62 -10.68 -13.14
CA TRP A 432 -5.32 -11.22 -11.97
C TRP A 432 -5.14 -12.74 -11.86
N GLN A 433 -5.28 -13.46 -12.98
CA GLN A 433 -5.07 -14.91 -13.00
C GLN A 433 -3.66 -15.29 -12.58
N ALA A 434 -2.63 -14.60 -13.08
CA ALA A 434 -1.25 -14.89 -12.70
C ALA A 434 -1.03 -14.66 -11.19
N LEU A 435 -1.60 -13.59 -10.64
CA LEU A 435 -1.54 -13.32 -9.20
C LEU A 435 -2.24 -14.42 -8.38
N LEU A 436 -3.45 -14.82 -8.80
CA LEU A 436 -4.21 -15.93 -8.19
C LEU A 436 -3.45 -17.27 -8.24
N ASN A 437 -2.77 -17.54 -9.36
CA ASN A 437 -2.00 -18.77 -9.55
C ASN A 437 -0.88 -18.92 -8.51
N GLU A 438 -0.08 -17.87 -8.29
CA GLU A 438 0.96 -17.92 -7.26
C GLU A 438 0.36 -17.87 -5.85
N SER A 439 -0.68 -17.06 -5.59
CA SER A 439 -1.28 -16.98 -4.26
C SER A 439 -1.85 -18.31 -3.77
N ALA A 440 -2.41 -19.10 -4.69
CA ALA A 440 -2.91 -20.44 -4.39
C ALA A 440 -1.80 -21.43 -3.99
N ARG A 441 -0.52 -21.15 -4.21
CA ARG A 441 0.58 -22.04 -3.79
C ARG A 441 0.72 -22.09 -2.27
N ASP A 442 0.47 -20.98 -1.57
CA ASP A 442 0.37 -21.00 -0.11
C ASP A 442 -0.96 -21.66 0.33
N PRO A 443 -0.93 -22.81 1.04
CA PRO A 443 -2.15 -23.54 1.38
C PRO A 443 -3.10 -22.75 2.29
N LYS A 444 -2.55 -21.89 3.18
CA LYS A 444 -3.38 -21.08 4.06
C LYS A 444 -4.17 -20.06 3.25
N THR A 445 -3.49 -19.34 2.38
CA THR A 445 -4.05 -18.34 1.45
C THR A 445 -5.07 -18.96 0.52
N ALA A 446 -4.76 -20.10 -0.11
CA ALA A 446 -5.70 -20.86 -0.93
C ALA A 446 -6.99 -21.23 -0.15
N GLY A 447 -6.87 -21.58 1.14
CA GLY A 447 -8.01 -21.83 2.02
C GLY A 447 -8.86 -20.58 2.31
N GLU A 448 -8.21 -19.42 2.47
CA GLU A 448 -8.85 -18.11 2.65
C GLU A 448 -9.58 -17.66 1.37
N GLU A 449 -8.91 -17.76 0.21
CA GLU A 449 -9.50 -17.46 -1.10
C GLU A 449 -10.69 -18.38 -1.39
N SER A 450 -10.60 -19.67 -1.08
CA SER A 450 -11.72 -20.61 -1.20
C SER A 450 -12.99 -20.10 -0.51
N ALA A 451 -12.85 -19.56 0.71
CA ALA A 451 -13.96 -18.99 1.45
C ALA A 451 -14.51 -17.70 0.78
N LEU A 452 -13.64 -16.84 0.25
CA LEU A 452 -14.04 -15.64 -0.50
C LEU A 452 -14.82 -15.99 -1.77
N PHE A 453 -14.33 -16.94 -2.57
CA PHE A 453 -14.99 -17.39 -3.79
C PHE A 453 -16.34 -18.07 -3.48
N ASP A 454 -16.44 -18.87 -2.41
CA ASP A 454 -17.73 -19.43 -1.97
C ASP A 454 -18.71 -18.35 -1.50
N SER A 455 -18.22 -17.32 -0.81
CA SER A 455 -19.05 -16.18 -0.41
C SER A 455 -19.56 -15.39 -1.62
N PHE A 456 -18.67 -15.10 -2.56
CA PHE A 456 -19.02 -14.46 -3.82
C PHE A 456 -20.07 -15.27 -4.58
N ARG A 457 -19.85 -16.58 -4.72
CA ARG A 457 -20.81 -17.52 -5.33
C ARG A 457 -22.17 -17.44 -4.65
N THR A 458 -22.21 -17.53 -3.32
CA THR A 458 -23.44 -17.46 -2.52
C THR A 458 -24.16 -16.13 -2.68
N THR A 459 -23.41 -15.02 -2.73
CA THR A 459 -23.95 -13.68 -2.95
C THR A 459 -24.62 -13.57 -4.31
N ILE A 460 -23.97 -14.07 -5.36
CA ILE A 460 -24.54 -14.11 -6.71
C ILE A 460 -25.76 -15.03 -6.76
N ASP A 461 -25.71 -16.22 -6.15
CA ASP A 461 -26.83 -17.16 -6.10
C ASP A 461 -28.06 -16.51 -5.43
N ASN A 462 -27.86 -15.79 -4.32
CA ASN A 462 -28.93 -15.06 -3.63
C ASN A 462 -29.51 -13.92 -4.48
N GLN A 463 -28.67 -13.19 -5.22
CA GLN A 463 -29.11 -12.14 -6.13
C GLN A 463 -29.97 -12.72 -7.26
N VAL A 464 -29.52 -13.83 -7.84
CA VAL A 464 -30.27 -14.54 -8.89
C VAL A 464 -31.59 -15.09 -8.36
N ASP A 465 -31.60 -15.73 -7.19
CA ASP A 465 -32.82 -16.27 -6.59
C ASP A 465 -33.87 -15.18 -6.27
N SER A 466 -33.41 -13.99 -5.88
CA SER A 466 -34.30 -12.86 -5.59
C SER A 466 -35.00 -12.29 -6.84
N ALA A 467 -34.44 -12.53 -8.02
CA ALA A 467 -34.91 -12.02 -9.30
C ALA A 467 -35.98 -12.91 -9.98
N LYS A 468 -36.38 -14.07 -9.44
CA LYS A 468 -37.29 -15.05 -10.07
C LYS A 468 -38.77 -14.64 -10.32
N LYS A 469 -39.09 -13.37 -10.57
CA LYS A 469 -40.45 -12.92 -10.94
C LYS A 469 -40.55 -12.61 -12.44
N ASP A 470 -41.21 -13.48 -13.20
CA ASP A 470 -41.85 -13.43 -14.55
C ASP A 470 -41.35 -12.50 -15.68
N THR A 471 -40.35 -11.64 -15.51
CA THR A 471 -39.74 -10.78 -16.56
C THR A 471 -38.21 -10.81 -16.56
N ASP A 472 -37.60 -11.73 -15.80
CA ASP A 472 -36.22 -11.63 -15.28
C ASP A 472 -35.31 -12.84 -15.62
N ASP A 473 -35.82 -13.86 -16.31
CA ASP A 473 -35.08 -15.14 -16.47
C ASP A 473 -33.73 -15.00 -17.19
N HIS A 474 -33.55 -13.98 -18.04
CA HIS A 474 -32.30 -13.75 -18.77
C HIS A 474 -31.39 -12.66 -18.16
N ALA A 475 -31.89 -11.72 -17.35
CA ALA A 475 -31.00 -10.77 -16.65
C ALA A 475 -30.09 -11.47 -15.62
N GLN A 476 -30.50 -12.65 -15.17
CA GLN A 476 -29.75 -13.55 -14.30
C GLN A 476 -28.55 -14.21 -15.01
N ASP A 477 -28.56 -14.30 -16.34
CA ASP A 477 -27.55 -15.02 -17.11
C ASP A 477 -26.19 -14.32 -17.03
N TYR A 478 -26.14 -12.98 -17.03
CA TYR A 478 -24.88 -12.27 -16.80
C TYR A 478 -24.34 -12.52 -15.40
N ARG A 479 -25.18 -12.49 -14.36
CA ARG A 479 -24.76 -12.79 -12.97
C ARG A 479 -24.21 -14.21 -12.85
N MET A 480 -24.89 -15.16 -13.46
CA MET A 480 -24.45 -16.55 -13.52
C MET A 480 -23.16 -16.73 -14.35
N MET A 481 -22.95 -15.92 -15.39
CA MET A 481 -21.70 -15.85 -16.15
C MET A 481 -20.56 -15.25 -15.32
N GLN A 482 -20.80 -14.17 -14.57
CA GLN A 482 -19.84 -13.60 -13.61
C GLN A 482 -19.40 -14.66 -12.60
N ARG A 483 -20.36 -15.43 -12.05
CA ARG A 483 -20.09 -16.58 -11.18
C ARG A 483 -19.20 -17.61 -11.89
N GLY A 484 -19.59 -18.06 -13.08
CA GLY A 484 -18.84 -19.07 -13.83
C GLY A 484 -17.40 -18.65 -14.15
N MET A 485 -17.19 -17.41 -14.57
CA MET A 485 -15.85 -16.87 -14.85
C MET A 485 -14.96 -16.81 -13.60
N MET A 486 -15.51 -16.33 -12.47
CA MET A 486 -14.76 -16.30 -11.22
C MET A 486 -14.43 -17.72 -10.73
N MET A 487 -15.37 -18.66 -10.82
CA MET A 487 -15.12 -20.05 -10.43
C MET A 487 -14.08 -20.72 -11.35
N ASN A 488 -14.07 -20.41 -12.65
CA ASN A 488 -13.05 -20.89 -13.57
C ASN A 488 -11.67 -20.31 -13.24
N ALA A 489 -11.58 -19.01 -12.95
CA ALA A 489 -10.34 -18.37 -12.55
C ALA A 489 -9.76 -19.00 -11.26
N TYR A 490 -10.64 -19.25 -10.28
CA TYR A 490 -10.31 -19.96 -9.05
C TYR A 490 -9.84 -21.40 -9.31
N SER A 491 -10.57 -22.16 -10.13
CA SER A 491 -10.19 -23.54 -10.47
C SER A 491 -8.83 -23.60 -11.15
N GLN A 492 -8.53 -22.67 -12.07
CA GLN A 492 -7.24 -22.60 -12.75
C GLN A 492 -6.09 -22.29 -11.79
N ALA A 493 -6.32 -21.44 -10.79
CA ALA A 493 -5.32 -21.15 -9.77
C ALA A 493 -4.98 -22.39 -8.93
N PHE A 494 -6.00 -23.17 -8.56
CA PHE A 494 -5.82 -24.42 -7.82
C PHE A 494 -5.13 -25.51 -8.65
N ASP A 495 -5.53 -25.68 -9.91
CA ASP A 495 -4.86 -26.61 -10.84
C ASP A 495 -3.39 -26.21 -11.06
N TYR A 496 -3.11 -24.90 -11.12
CA TYR A 496 -1.75 -24.38 -11.21
C TYR A 496 -0.94 -24.70 -9.95
N ALA A 497 -1.47 -24.38 -8.77
CA ALA A 497 -0.82 -24.65 -7.49
C ALA A 497 -0.51 -26.15 -7.33
N GLU A 498 -1.51 -27.02 -7.55
CA GLU A 498 -1.37 -28.48 -7.52
C GLU A 498 -0.24 -28.96 -8.46
N GLY A 499 -0.15 -28.41 -9.67
CA GLY A 499 0.88 -28.77 -10.64
C GLY A 499 2.28 -28.21 -10.34
N SER A 500 2.37 -27.16 -9.54
CA SER A 500 3.62 -26.43 -9.25
C SER A 500 4.32 -26.86 -7.95
N ILE A 501 3.60 -27.52 -7.04
CA ILE A 501 4.13 -27.98 -5.77
C ILE A 501 4.67 -29.40 -5.97
N GLU A 502 5.98 -29.52 -6.16
CA GLU A 502 6.67 -30.78 -6.52
C GLU A 502 6.55 -31.88 -5.43
N GLU A 503 6.29 -31.52 -4.17
CA GLU A 503 6.18 -32.44 -3.03
C GLU A 503 4.77 -32.42 -2.39
N ASP A 504 4.09 -33.56 -2.51
CA ASP A 504 2.81 -33.95 -1.89
C ASP A 504 1.63 -32.97 -2.00
N ALA A 505 1.11 -32.80 -3.21
CA ALA A 505 -0.18 -32.12 -3.48
C ALA A 505 -1.32 -32.54 -2.53
N ASN A 506 -1.29 -33.75 -1.97
CA ASN A 506 -2.26 -34.16 -0.95
C ASN A 506 -2.05 -33.44 0.38
N GLU A 507 -0.81 -33.22 0.80
CA GLU A 507 -0.46 -32.45 2.00
C GLU A 507 -0.85 -30.99 1.84
N TRP A 508 -0.59 -30.39 0.67
CA TRP A 508 -1.09 -29.06 0.34
C TRP A 508 -2.62 -29.01 0.43
N ALA A 509 -3.34 -29.93 -0.22
CA ALA A 509 -4.81 -29.97 -0.18
C ALA A 509 -5.36 -30.16 1.25
N ASN A 510 -4.71 -31.01 2.06
CA ASN A 510 -5.06 -31.18 3.47
C ASN A 510 -4.84 -29.90 4.28
N SER A 511 -3.78 -29.16 3.98
CA SER A 511 -3.46 -27.88 4.62
C SER A 511 -4.46 -26.79 4.24
N VAL A 512 -4.85 -26.71 2.96
CA VAL A 512 -5.94 -25.83 2.47
C VAL A 512 -7.23 -26.11 3.22
N ASN A 513 -7.61 -27.38 3.32
CA ASN A 513 -8.82 -27.80 4.02
C ASN A 513 -8.77 -27.48 5.52
N SER A 514 -7.59 -27.61 6.12
CA SER A 514 -7.37 -27.27 7.53
C SER A 514 -7.49 -25.77 7.78
N ALA A 515 -6.87 -24.93 6.93
CA ALA A 515 -6.97 -23.48 7.01
C ALA A 515 -8.42 -23.00 6.85
N ARG A 516 -9.13 -23.52 5.84
CA ARG A 516 -10.56 -23.25 5.63
C ARG A 516 -11.42 -23.67 6.81
N THR A 517 -11.17 -24.86 7.37
CA THR A 517 -11.88 -25.33 8.57
C THR A 517 -11.62 -24.42 9.78
N ALA A 518 -10.39 -23.95 9.95
CA ALA A 518 -10.04 -23.01 11.02
C ALA A 518 -10.81 -21.69 10.87
N LEU A 519 -10.89 -21.12 9.66
CA LEU A 519 -11.69 -19.92 9.39
C LEU A 519 -13.17 -20.11 9.72
N ILE A 520 -13.76 -21.24 9.30
CA ILE A 520 -15.16 -21.60 9.60
C ILE A 520 -15.38 -21.76 11.10
N LYS A 521 -14.42 -22.34 11.82
CA LYS A 521 -14.52 -22.51 13.27
C LYS A 521 -14.43 -21.16 13.99
N THR A 522 -13.46 -20.32 13.63
CA THR A 522 -13.31 -18.97 14.18
C THR A 522 -14.56 -18.14 13.94
N SER A 523 -15.16 -18.21 12.75
CA SER A 523 -16.42 -17.53 12.45
C SER A 523 -17.60 -18.05 13.25
N ALA A 524 -17.74 -19.37 13.40
CA ALA A 524 -18.80 -19.99 14.20
C ALA A 524 -18.67 -19.66 15.70
N GLU A 525 -17.44 -19.56 16.23
CA GLU A 525 -17.16 -19.14 17.60
C GLU A 525 -17.49 -17.66 17.83
N LEU A 526 -17.15 -16.79 16.86
CA LEU A 526 -17.57 -15.39 16.82
C LEU A 526 -19.09 -15.25 16.90
N VAL A 527 -19.84 -15.97 16.05
CA VAL A 527 -21.31 -15.95 16.04
C VAL A 527 -21.92 -16.48 17.35
N LYS A 528 -21.28 -17.46 17.99
CA LYS A 528 -21.72 -17.98 19.30
C LYS A 528 -21.41 -17.02 20.45
N GLY A 529 -20.27 -16.31 20.42
CA GLY A 529 -19.93 -15.29 21.42
C GLY A 529 -20.84 -14.07 21.37
N VAL A 530 -21.35 -13.72 20.19
CA VAL A 530 -22.35 -12.65 19.96
C VAL A 530 -23.71 -12.96 20.60
N ALA A 531 -24.00 -14.22 20.92
CA ALA A 531 -25.20 -14.60 21.65
C ALA A 531 -25.09 -14.36 23.16
N THR A 532 -23.91 -14.04 23.70
CA THR A 532 -23.67 -13.90 25.14
C THR A 532 -23.23 -12.53 25.61
N ASP A 533 -22.61 -11.68 24.77
CA ASP A 533 -22.38 -10.25 25.06
C ASP A 533 -22.25 -9.45 23.75
N GLY A 534 -23.03 -8.37 23.64
CA GLY A 534 -23.34 -7.70 22.37
C GLY A 534 -22.24 -6.83 21.75
N ALA A 535 -22.20 -6.85 20.41
CA ALA A 535 -21.66 -5.85 19.47
C ALA A 535 -20.15 -5.52 19.42
N SER A 536 -19.35 -5.71 20.48
CA SER A 536 -17.92 -5.32 20.42
C SER A 536 -17.02 -6.31 19.67
N ALA A 537 -17.23 -7.62 19.82
CA ALA A 537 -16.32 -8.66 19.30
C ALA A 537 -16.27 -8.78 17.75
N ILE A 538 -17.39 -8.50 17.06
CA ILE A 538 -17.41 -8.44 15.58
C ILE A 538 -16.63 -7.21 15.09
N THR A 539 -16.69 -6.10 15.85
CA THR A 539 -16.03 -4.86 15.49
C THR A 539 -14.52 -4.95 15.70
N ASP A 540 -14.04 -5.67 16.72
CA ASP A 540 -12.61 -5.83 17.01
C ASP A 540 -11.90 -6.79 16.03
N ILE A 541 -12.50 -7.94 15.71
CA ILE A 541 -11.95 -8.86 14.68
C ILE A 541 -12.16 -8.28 13.27
N GLY A 542 -13.30 -7.62 13.04
CA GLY A 542 -13.62 -6.88 11.83
C GLY A 542 -13.02 -5.49 11.76
N THR A 543 -12.06 -5.11 12.61
CA THR A 543 -11.23 -3.92 12.37
C THR A 543 -9.80 -4.31 12.05
N ASP A 544 -9.21 -5.30 12.71
CA ASP A 544 -7.84 -5.69 12.40
C ASP A 544 -7.76 -6.57 11.15
N LYS A 545 -8.59 -7.61 11.01
CA LYS A 545 -8.68 -8.35 9.73
C LYS A 545 -9.35 -7.53 8.63
N ALA A 546 -10.28 -6.62 8.95
CA ALA A 546 -10.89 -5.79 7.90
C ALA A 546 -9.96 -4.70 7.35
N LYS A 547 -9.03 -4.20 8.17
CA LYS A 547 -7.93 -3.34 7.69
C LYS A 547 -7.10 -4.09 6.64
N GLU A 548 -6.85 -5.39 6.86
CA GLU A 548 -6.09 -6.25 5.95
C GLU A 548 -6.89 -6.66 4.69
N LEU A 549 -8.19 -6.92 4.81
CA LEU A 549 -9.00 -7.50 3.73
C LEU A 549 -9.59 -6.47 2.75
N GLY A 550 -9.54 -5.17 3.05
CA GLY A 550 -10.21 -4.15 2.24
C GLY A 550 -11.75 -4.23 2.32
N GLY A 551 -12.45 -3.15 1.95
CA GLY A 551 -13.89 -3.01 2.23
C GLY A 551 -14.77 -4.09 1.62
N SER A 552 -14.62 -4.37 0.31
CA SER A 552 -15.49 -5.32 -0.39
C SER A 552 -15.27 -6.79 0.01
N ALA A 553 -14.04 -7.20 0.31
CA ALA A 553 -13.78 -8.56 0.77
C ALA A 553 -14.17 -8.74 2.24
N THR A 554 -14.04 -7.68 3.06
CA THR A 554 -14.58 -7.66 4.42
C THR A 554 -16.10 -7.85 4.41
N ASP A 555 -16.83 -7.16 3.52
CA ASP A 555 -18.28 -7.32 3.41
C ASP A 555 -18.65 -8.74 2.99
N LEU A 556 -17.97 -9.31 1.99
CA LEU A 556 -18.17 -10.70 1.57
C LEU A 556 -17.83 -11.69 2.68
N LEU A 557 -16.74 -11.50 3.41
CA LEU A 557 -16.38 -12.40 4.51
C LEU A 557 -17.34 -12.24 5.68
N THR A 558 -17.80 -11.03 5.97
CA THR A 558 -18.83 -10.77 6.99
C THR A 558 -20.14 -11.45 6.61
N ASP A 559 -20.56 -11.37 5.34
CA ASP A 559 -21.74 -12.06 4.83
C ASP A 559 -21.57 -13.59 4.86
N TYR A 560 -20.37 -14.09 4.58
CA TYR A 560 -20.02 -15.51 4.72
C TYR A 560 -20.18 -16.00 6.17
N ILE A 561 -19.62 -15.23 7.12
CA ILE A 561 -19.73 -15.49 8.55
C ILE A 561 -21.20 -15.45 8.99
N ALA A 562 -21.95 -14.46 8.51
CA ALA A 562 -23.36 -14.26 8.87
C ALA A 562 -24.29 -15.31 8.26
N SER A 563 -23.98 -15.83 7.07
CA SER A 563 -24.80 -16.82 6.36
C SER A 563 -24.72 -18.24 6.92
N LYS A 564 -23.92 -18.48 7.98
CA LYS A 564 -23.78 -19.78 8.67
C LYS A 564 -23.45 -20.93 7.71
N VAL A 565 -22.65 -20.66 6.68
CA VAL A 565 -22.22 -21.68 5.72
C VAL A 565 -21.21 -22.61 6.42
N SER A 566 -21.74 -23.64 7.06
CA SER A 566 -21.01 -24.79 7.56
C SER A 566 -20.71 -25.70 6.37
N VAL A 567 -19.52 -25.60 5.79
CA VAL A 567 -19.07 -26.61 4.83
C VAL A 567 -18.62 -27.84 5.60
N SER A 568 -19.12 -29.02 5.24
CA SER A 568 -18.72 -30.25 5.91
C SER A 568 -17.27 -30.59 5.56
N PRO A 569 -16.44 -31.12 6.49
CA PRO A 569 -15.08 -31.57 6.18
C PRO A 569 -15.00 -32.61 5.05
N GLU A 570 -16.12 -33.27 4.75
CA GLU A 570 -16.28 -34.32 3.72
C GLU A 570 -16.36 -33.72 2.30
N ASP A 571 -16.73 -32.44 2.17
CA ASP A 571 -16.80 -31.72 0.90
C ASP A 571 -15.45 -31.12 0.47
N ALA A 572 -14.43 -31.24 1.33
CA ALA A 572 -13.13 -30.58 1.19
C ALA A 572 -12.17 -31.30 0.21
N PRO A 573 -12.06 -32.65 0.19
CA PRO A 573 -11.37 -33.40 -0.88
C PRO A 573 -12.14 -33.33 -2.22
N GLY A 574 -13.43 -32.97 -2.15
CA GLY A 574 -14.31 -32.83 -3.30
C GLY A 574 -14.18 -31.48 -4.02
N LEU A 575 -13.46 -30.47 -3.50
CA LEU A 575 -13.36 -29.15 -4.13
C LEU A 575 -12.72 -29.23 -5.52
N ALA A 576 -11.57 -29.88 -5.64
CA ALA A 576 -10.92 -30.08 -6.93
C ALA A 576 -11.84 -30.83 -7.91
N ALA A 577 -12.63 -31.81 -7.46
CA ALA A 577 -13.59 -32.54 -8.29
C ALA A 577 -14.87 -31.73 -8.63
N LYS A 578 -15.34 -30.90 -7.67
CA LYS A 578 -16.50 -30.02 -7.77
C LYS A 578 -16.22 -28.83 -8.69
N TYR A 579 -14.97 -28.38 -8.75
CA TYR A 579 -14.46 -27.40 -9.70
C TYR A 579 -13.90 -28.05 -10.98
N LYS A 580 -13.45 -29.31 -10.97
CA LYS A 580 -13.18 -30.07 -12.23
C LYS A 580 -14.43 -30.33 -13.05
N ALA A 581 -15.57 -30.49 -12.35
CA ALA A 581 -16.87 -30.56 -12.98
C ALA A 581 -17.24 -29.25 -13.69
N ILE A 582 -16.56 -28.14 -13.32
CA ILE A 582 -16.62 -26.85 -14.01
C ILE A 582 -15.81 -26.89 -15.36
N ASP A 583 -15.98 -27.95 -16.15
CA ASP A 583 -15.29 -28.39 -17.39
C ASP A 583 -14.08 -27.58 -17.95
N ALA A 584 -12.93 -28.28 -18.00
CA ALA A 584 -11.74 -28.29 -18.89
C ALA A 584 -11.44 -27.20 -19.96
N LYS A 585 -12.09 -26.04 -19.98
CA LYS A 585 -11.85 -24.97 -20.95
C LYS A 585 -11.22 -23.76 -20.25
N LYS A 586 -9.98 -23.46 -20.65
CA LYS A 586 -9.25 -22.24 -20.27
C LYS A 586 -10.18 -21.02 -20.38
N LEU A 587 -10.02 -20.05 -19.48
CA LEU A 587 -10.77 -18.79 -19.48
C LEU A 587 -10.71 -18.17 -20.90
N SER A 588 -11.77 -18.37 -21.67
CA SER A 588 -11.77 -17.95 -23.07
C SER A 588 -12.21 -16.51 -23.14
N LEU A 589 -11.27 -15.56 -23.14
CA LEU A 589 -11.56 -14.13 -23.26
C LEU A 589 -12.28 -13.77 -24.58
N THR A 590 -12.37 -14.72 -25.52
CA THR A 590 -13.14 -14.57 -26.76
C THR A 590 -14.62 -14.25 -26.51
N TRP A 591 -15.16 -14.60 -25.33
CA TRP A 591 -16.56 -14.29 -25.00
C TRP A 591 -16.80 -12.77 -24.99
N GLN A 592 -15.81 -11.97 -24.57
CA GLN A 592 -15.94 -10.52 -24.46
C GLN A 592 -16.14 -9.88 -25.84
N ASP A 593 -15.35 -10.31 -26.82
CA ASP A 593 -15.48 -9.89 -28.22
C ASP A 593 -16.84 -10.28 -28.83
N GLU A 594 -17.27 -11.53 -28.61
CA GLU A 594 -18.54 -12.02 -29.13
C GLU A 594 -19.73 -11.29 -28.49
N TYR A 595 -19.71 -11.14 -27.17
CA TYR A 595 -20.71 -10.43 -26.39
C TYR A 595 -20.85 -8.97 -26.87
N ARG A 596 -19.72 -8.25 -26.99
CA ARG A 596 -19.71 -6.88 -27.51
C ARG A 596 -20.23 -6.81 -28.94
N ARG A 597 -19.87 -7.75 -29.80
CA ARG A 597 -20.35 -7.77 -31.19
C ARG A 597 -21.87 -7.91 -31.26
N GLU A 598 -22.45 -8.83 -30.48
CA GLU A 598 -23.91 -9.01 -30.42
C GLU A 598 -24.62 -7.80 -29.80
N ALA A 599 -24.06 -7.23 -28.73
CA ALA A 599 -24.57 -6.00 -28.12
C ALA A 599 -24.48 -4.80 -29.07
N ASN A 600 -23.35 -4.59 -29.74
CA ASN A 600 -23.14 -3.48 -30.67
C ASN A 600 -24.04 -3.61 -31.92
N GLY A 601 -24.41 -4.83 -32.31
CA GLY A 601 -25.40 -5.08 -33.36
C GLY A 601 -26.80 -4.49 -33.06
N GLN A 602 -27.02 -3.98 -31.85
CA GLN A 602 -28.26 -3.30 -31.44
C GLN A 602 -28.29 -1.80 -31.80
N LEU A 603 -27.13 -1.24 -32.10
CA LEU A 603 -27.00 0.14 -32.54
C LEU A 603 -27.22 0.16 -34.06
N THR A 604 -28.43 0.51 -34.53
CA THR A 604 -28.79 0.44 -35.96
C THR A 604 -29.11 1.82 -36.54
N ASN A 605 -28.50 2.17 -37.68
CA ASN A 605 -28.83 3.38 -38.48
C ASN A 605 -28.92 4.70 -37.69
N GLY A 606 -28.01 4.94 -36.74
CA GLY A 606 -28.03 6.16 -35.92
C GLY A 606 -29.15 6.23 -34.88
N GLY A 607 -29.85 5.11 -34.60
CA GLY A 607 -30.92 5.02 -33.62
C GLY A 607 -30.95 3.68 -32.87
N PHE A 608 -31.80 3.62 -31.84
CA PHE A 608 -31.94 2.47 -30.96
C PHE A 608 -32.95 1.47 -31.54
N SER A 609 -32.60 0.18 -31.58
CA SER A 609 -33.56 -0.85 -31.96
C SER A 609 -34.72 -0.89 -30.95
N SER A 610 -35.96 -0.77 -31.43
CA SER A 610 -37.15 -0.89 -30.57
C SER A 610 -37.26 -2.25 -29.87
N ASP A 611 -36.60 -3.28 -30.42
CA ASP A 611 -36.62 -4.64 -29.88
C ASP A 611 -35.80 -4.77 -28.58
N VAL A 612 -34.79 -3.92 -28.40
CA VAL A 612 -33.91 -3.87 -27.21
C VAL A 612 -34.48 -2.94 -26.13
N THR A 613 -35.37 -2.02 -26.52
CA THR A 613 -36.08 -1.12 -25.60
C THR A 613 -37.21 -1.80 -24.81
N ALA A 614 -37.34 -3.13 -24.90
CA ALA A 614 -38.22 -3.88 -24.02
C ALA A 614 -37.72 -3.74 -22.58
N THR A 615 -38.41 -2.92 -21.79
CA THR A 615 -38.01 -2.61 -20.42
C THR A 615 -37.91 -3.88 -19.59
N VAL A 616 -36.71 -4.19 -19.09
CA VAL A 616 -36.50 -5.22 -18.07
C VAL A 616 -36.72 -4.59 -16.70
N THR A 617 -37.57 -5.21 -15.89
CA THR A 617 -37.82 -4.76 -14.51
C THR A 617 -37.18 -5.73 -13.55
N VAL A 618 -36.19 -5.25 -12.81
CA VAL A 618 -35.53 -6.03 -11.75
C VAL A 618 -36.19 -5.66 -10.42
N HIS A 619 -36.59 -6.69 -9.66
CA HIS A 619 -37.17 -6.53 -8.33
C HIS A 619 -36.12 -6.90 -7.27
N PRO A 620 -35.32 -5.94 -6.77
CA PRO A 620 -34.33 -6.25 -5.75
C PRO A 620 -35.02 -6.76 -4.47
N ARG A 621 -34.31 -7.61 -3.72
CA ARG A 621 -34.80 -8.16 -2.44
C ARG A 621 -35.22 -7.07 -1.45
N THR A 622 -34.56 -5.91 -1.51
CA THR A 622 -34.87 -4.70 -0.76
C THR A 622 -34.89 -3.49 -1.70
N GLY A 623 -35.91 -2.64 -1.59
CA GLY A 623 -36.04 -1.42 -2.40
C GLY A 623 -37.13 -1.48 -3.48
N ASP A 624 -37.20 -0.41 -4.27
CA ASP A 624 -38.16 -0.27 -5.37
C ASP A 624 -37.69 -1.02 -6.62
N ALA A 625 -38.66 -1.43 -7.45
CA ALA A 625 -38.38 -2.02 -8.74
C ALA A 625 -37.55 -1.07 -9.62
N GLN A 626 -36.52 -1.61 -10.26
CA GLN A 626 -35.66 -0.85 -11.17
C GLN A 626 -35.97 -1.23 -12.62
N HIS A 627 -36.05 -0.22 -13.48
CA HIS A 627 -36.41 -0.38 -14.89
C HIS A 627 -35.21 -0.08 -15.79
N PHE A 628 -34.86 -1.05 -16.63
CA PHE A 628 -33.71 -1.01 -17.52
C PHE A 628 -34.19 -1.09 -18.96
N THR A 629 -33.63 -0.27 -19.83
CA THR A 629 -34.12 -0.11 -21.21
C THR A 629 -33.06 -0.41 -22.26
N GLY A 630 -31.81 -0.62 -21.85
CA GLY A 630 -30.68 -0.77 -22.76
C GLY A 630 -30.37 0.51 -23.55
N ASP A 631 -30.94 1.67 -23.21
CA ASP A 631 -30.60 2.94 -23.86
C ASP A 631 -29.21 3.42 -23.40
N PRO A 632 -28.19 3.45 -24.28
CA PRO A 632 -26.84 3.88 -23.93
C PRO A 632 -26.80 5.33 -23.42
N LYS A 633 -27.78 6.19 -23.75
CA LYS A 633 -27.85 7.55 -23.20
C LYS A 633 -28.01 7.58 -21.68
N GLN A 634 -28.55 6.52 -21.09
CA GLN A 634 -28.63 6.41 -19.63
C GLN A 634 -27.24 6.27 -18.99
N TYR A 635 -26.23 5.87 -19.75
CA TYR A 635 -24.86 5.64 -19.30
C TYR A 635 -23.90 6.76 -19.71
N ILE A 636 -24.26 7.57 -20.71
CA ILE A 636 -23.52 8.75 -21.15
C ILE A 636 -23.95 9.96 -20.31
N LYS A 637 -23.26 10.22 -19.20
CA LYS A 637 -23.60 11.33 -18.28
C LYS A 637 -23.04 12.68 -18.72
N SER A 638 -22.00 12.66 -19.55
CA SER A 638 -21.31 13.84 -20.09
C SER A 638 -20.70 13.53 -21.47
N PRO A 639 -20.24 14.55 -22.23
CA PRO A 639 -19.56 14.32 -23.50
C PRO A 639 -18.34 13.39 -23.42
N ASP A 640 -17.64 13.38 -22.27
CA ASP A 640 -16.47 12.54 -22.03
C ASP A 640 -16.81 11.06 -21.79
N ASP A 641 -18.07 10.74 -21.51
CA ASP A 641 -18.56 9.36 -21.34
C ASP A 641 -19.13 8.81 -22.65
N ASN A 642 -19.16 9.63 -23.71
CA ASN A 642 -19.82 9.28 -24.95
C ASN A 642 -19.00 8.28 -25.76
N PHE A 643 -19.27 7.00 -25.58
CA PHE A 643 -18.63 5.91 -26.32
C PHE A 643 -19.18 5.73 -27.76
N LEU A 644 -20.08 6.60 -28.22
CA LEU A 644 -20.71 6.50 -29.54
C LEU A 644 -20.15 7.53 -30.54
N ASN A 645 -20.06 7.10 -31.80
CA ASN A 645 -19.86 7.95 -32.97
C ASN A 645 -21.14 8.73 -33.30
N PRO A 646 -21.06 9.79 -34.13
CA PRO A 646 -22.25 10.54 -34.59
C PRO A 646 -23.29 9.69 -35.33
N ASP A 647 -22.87 8.56 -35.91
CA ASP A 647 -23.75 7.61 -36.60
C ASP A 647 -24.35 6.54 -35.65
N GLY A 648 -24.16 6.70 -34.33
CA GLY A 648 -24.68 5.82 -33.30
C GLY A 648 -23.89 4.52 -33.09
N THR A 649 -22.81 4.26 -33.85
CA THR A 649 -21.95 3.09 -33.63
C THR A 649 -20.99 3.30 -32.46
N VAL A 650 -20.48 2.22 -31.85
CA VAL A 650 -19.42 2.35 -30.82
C VAL A 650 -18.11 2.79 -31.46
N LYS A 651 -17.36 3.66 -30.79
CA LYS A 651 -16.02 4.08 -31.22
C LYS A 651 -15.04 2.90 -31.26
N ASP A 652 -14.16 2.88 -32.25
CA ASP A 652 -13.10 1.86 -32.38
C ASP A 652 -12.05 1.94 -31.26
N THR A 653 -11.89 3.12 -30.67
CA THR A 653 -10.99 3.37 -29.55
C THR A 653 -11.75 4.18 -28.51
N LEU A 654 -11.82 3.63 -27.30
CA LEU A 654 -12.50 4.24 -26.17
C LEU A 654 -11.44 4.83 -25.23
N THR A 655 -11.68 6.06 -24.76
CA THR A 655 -10.99 6.57 -23.57
C THR A 655 -11.42 5.75 -22.34
N PRO A 656 -10.68 5.80 -21.21
CA PRO A 656 -11.08 5.08 -20.00
C PRO A 656 -12.51 5.37 -19.53
N ARG A 657 -12.93 6.64 -19.54
CA ARG A 657 -14.31 7.03 -19.16
C ARG A 657 -15.36 6.50 -20.13
N GLU A 658 -15.10 6.58 -21.44
CA GLU A 658 -15.98 6.00 -22.45
C GLU A 658 -16.08 4.48 -22.29
N ARG A 659 -14.96 3.80 -22.00
CA ARG A 659 -14.91 2.36 -21.74
C ARG A 659 -15.72 1.98 -20.49
N THR A 660 -15.64 2.75 -19.41
CA THR A 660 -16.46 2.53 -18.21
C THR A 660 -17.94 2.71 -18.49
N ALA A 661 -18.32 3.78 -19.18
CA ALA A 661 -19.71 4.02 -19.57
C ALA A 661 -20.24 2.90 -20.49
N TYR A 662 -19.43 2.47 -21.45
CA TYR A 662 -19.71 1.36 -22.34
C TYR A 662 -19.85 0.03 -21.58
N SER A 663 -18.94 -0.26 -20.65
CA SER A 663 -19.00 -1.42 -19.76
C SER A 663 -20.31 -1.45 -18.96
N ASN A 664 -20.71 -0.30 -18.41
CA ASN A 664 -21.95 -0.20 -17.63
C ASN A 664 -23.20 -0.41 -18.50
N TRP A 665 -23.18 0.07 -19.75
CA TRP A 665 -24.23 -0.20 -20.72
C TRP A 665 -24.30 -1.68 -21.10
N LEU A 666 -23.15 -2.33 -21.33
CA LEU A 666 -23.08 -3.77 -21.60
C LEU A 666 -23.61 -4.62 -20.43
N MET A 667 -23.55 -4.11 -19.20
CA MET A 667 -24.10 -4.76 -18.01
C MET A 667 -25.58 -4.40 -17.73
N ASP A 668 -26.23 -3.62 -18.61
CA ASP A 668 -27.67 -3.33 -18.50
C ASP A 668 -28.49 -4.63 -18.66
N PRO A 669 -29.39 -4.95 -17.71
CA PRO A 669 -30.27 -6.12 -17.77
C PRO A 669 -31.03 -6.32 -19.10
N ALA A 670 -31.45 -5.24 -19.77
CA ALA A 670 -32.10 -5.30 -21.08
C ALA A 670 -31.12 -5.64 -22.21
N ILE A 671 -29.86 -5.16 -22.13
CA ILE A 671 -28.79 -5.56 -23.06
C ILE A 671 -28.45 -7.03 -22.88
N ILE A 672 -28.27 -7.47 -21.63
CA ILE A 672 -28.01 -8.87 -21.27
C ILE A 672 -29.13 -9.77 -21.83
N ASN A 673 -30.38 -9.50 -21.45
CA ASN A 673 -31.55 -10.25 -21.91
C ASN A 673 -31.62 -10.35 -23.44
N HIS A 674 -31.26 -9.27 -24.13
CA HIS A 674 -31.25 -9.25 -25.58
C HIS A 674 -30.14 -10.09 -26.19
N VAL A 675 -28.89 -9.93 -25.72
CA VAL A 675 -27.73 -10.70 -26.21
C VAL A 675 -27.98 -12.21 -26.03
N ASP A 676 -28.52 -12.60 -24.87
CA ASP A 676 -28.82 -14.00 -24.55
C ASP A 676 -29.94 -14.57 -25.43
N SER A 677 -31.01 -13.80 -25.68
CA SER A 677 -32.14 -14.21 -26.55
C SER A 677 -31.72 -14.56 -27.98
N ARG A 678 -30.56 -14.05 -28.44
CA ARG A 678 -30.01 -14.29 -29.78
C ARG A 678 -29.15 -15.54 -29.88
N GLY A 679 -29.12 -16.38 -28.85
CA GLY A 679 -28.37 -17.62 -28.86
C GLY A 679 -26.98 -17.50 -28.24
N PHE A 680 -26.65 -16.37 -27.59
CA PHE A 680 -25.59 -16.31 -26.58
C PHE A 680 -26.07 -17.06 -25.32
N THR A 681 -26.45 -18.33 -25.48
CA THR A 681 -26.99 -19.10 -24.37
C THR A 681 -25.85 -19.63 -23.52
N GLN A 682 -25.94 -19.43 -22.21
CA GLN A 682 -25.14 -20.16 -21.22
C GLN A 682 -25.10 -21.67 -21.48
N GLY A 683 -26.16 -22.21 -22.08
CA GLY A 683 -26.31 -23.64 -22.38
C GLY A 683 -25.20 -24.26 -23.21
N GLN A 684 -24.47 -23.47 -24.01
CA GLN A 684 -23.39 -24.01 -24.85
C GLN A 684 -21.98 -23.67 -24.34
N GLN A 685 -21.81 -22.60 -23.56
CA GLN A 685 -20.50 -22.18 -23.06
C GLN A 685 -20.27 -22.51 -21.57
N PHE A 686 -21.32 -22.55 -20.75
CA PHE A 686 -21.20 -22.55 -19.28
C PHE A 686 -22.09 -23.53 -18.52
N GLN A 687 -23.04 -24.24 -19.15
CA GLN A 687 -23.81 -25.33 -18.49
C GLN A 687 -23.02 -26.63 -18.28
N HIS A 688 -21.82 -26.71 -18.85
CA HIS A 688 -20.84 -27.74 -18.52
C HIS A 688 -19.82 -27.26 -17.50
N LEU A 689 -19.93 -26.01 -17.04
CA LEU A 689 -19.34 -25.61 -15.77
C LEU A 689 -20.30 -26.06 -14.64
#